data_AF-A0A7E4UZF3-F1
#
_entry.id   AF-A0A7E4UZF3-F1
#
_cell.length_a   1.000
_cell.length_b   1.000
_cell.length_c   1.000
_cell.angle_alpha   90.00
_cell.angle_beta   90.00
_cell.angle_gamma   90.00
#
_symmetry.space_group_name_H-M   'P 1'
#
loop_
_entity.id
_entity.type
_entity.pdbx_description
1 polymer ?
#
loop_
_entity_poly.entity_id
_entity_poly.type
_entity_poly.pdbx_seq_one_letter_code
_entity_poly.pdbx_strand_id
1 'polypeptide(L)'
;MVHGTLLPIFTVLLLVICNVADCAKILVVGTSHSKSHMISAGRIAEVLAKNGHDVTFSSLEVGHSITRFRGTTFNKIVPLGYVTLEEEIAYNEQTTKRTKHVFDHVTLAKTHAGIAHFSKWLIDACERVLAHNSTTLQQLKAERFDALVTEQLSACGYGLTEVLDIPVHFLVSSCALMDTLANAFGAPTPMGYVPASMTLGSASDKMGFLERANNLLESEVVSHSFANTYDDTTKLFQKLVRQNWKTRGHKRPKMVASQPLPKTSTSTFGPMQSVELDEISLGGSLRKAPAVSVSESVHQKGDGGITVRGFICVSILFIINLLNYMDRYTVAGVLSDIQKYYDIDDAMAGFLQTVFIIFYMIFAPLCGFLGDRFNRKWIMTVGLSIWVGAVLASSFIPANHFIVFLLLRGVVGIGEASYAIIAPTIIADMFTKLARSRILMVFYFAIPVGSGLGYVVGSGVSSAFGEWQWGIRVTPFVGILCILAIIFVIEEPERGAAEKVDGADHATEAIKTSYLDDMKYLLSVKTYIWSTIGYTSVVFVTGTLAWWAPTGIQYSTAADKGLADVKDLDSEQKNTISLVFGAITCVGGIVGVTLGVVASQIWREGKFFCARIRSGRADPLICAIGSFVAVPFLFLGLHLIGKSAALSWICIFFSITFLCLNWAINVDMLLYIIMPRRRNIANSWQITLSHLFGDASGPYIIGLVSDWIRGSDTDPKAHFKALLTAFYIPNVLLIVSGVAFLVAGYTVLKDRDEFMYFMGYKKRTAKVGDAAMFNGAGTGLEDSNSNSDKKTRF
;
A
#
# COMPACT_ATOMS: atom_id res chain seq x y z
N MET A 1 -20.58 -52.70 47.36
CA MET A 1 -20.94 -53.39 46.10
C MET A 1 -22.03 -52.61 45.33
N VAL A 2 -21.91 -51.28 45.20
CA VAL A 2 -22.94 -50.38 44.59
C VAL A 2 -22.33 -49.38 43.58
N HIS A 3 -21.02 -49.46 43.29
CA HIS A 3 -20.35 -48.57 42.31
C HIS A 3 -20.15 -49.19 40.91
N GLY A 4 -20.57 -50.45 40.71
CA GLY A 4 -20.38 -51.16 39.42
C GLY A 4 -21.58 -51.12 38.46
N THR A 5 -22.75 -50.62 38.89
CA THR A 5 -24.00 -50.71 38.11
C THR A 5 -24.54 -49.37 37.60
N LEU A 6 -23.98 -48.23 38.01
CA LEU A 6 -24.40 -46.90 37.53
C LEU A 6 -23.74 -46.49 36.20
N LEU A 7 -22.52 -46.95 35.93
CA LEU A 7 -21.78 -46.62 34.71
C LEU A 7 -22.44 -47.15 33.42
N PRO A 8 -22.95 -48.40 33.33
CA PRO A 8 -23.63 -48.88 32.13
C PRO A 8 -25.00 -48.21 31.91
N ILE A 9 -25.70 -47.82 32.98
CA ILE A 9 -26.98 -47.11 32.87
C ILE A 9 -26.75 -45.70 32.34
N PHE A 10 -25.70 -45.01 32.80
CA PHE A 10 -25.35 -43.66 32.31
C PHE A 10 -24.86 -43.67 30.85
N THR A 11 -24.14 -44.71 30.42
CA THR A 11 -23.72 -44.86 29.00
C THR A 11 -24.87 -45.22 28.09
N VAL A 12 -25.82 -46.07 28.53
CA VAL A 12 -27.04 -46.35 27.78
C VAL A 12 -27.95 -45.11 27.71
N LEU A 13 -28.07 -44.34 28.79
CA LEU A 13 -28.81 -43.07 28.78
C LEU A 13 -28.14 -42.03 27.85
N LEU A 14 -26.80 -41.94 27.85
CA LEU A 14 -26.07 -41.07 26.91
C LEU A 14 -26.24 -41.51 25.45
N LEU A 15 -26.22 -42.81 25.17
CA LEU A 15 -26.46 -43.37 23.83
C LEU A 15 -27.91 -43.17 23.35
N VAL A 16 -28.89 -43.18 24.27
CA VAL A 16 -30.27 -42.85 23.96
C VAL A 16 -30.45 -41.35 23.73
N ILE A 17 -29.75 -40.49 24.48
CA ILE A 17 -29.77 -39.02 24.28
C ILE A 17 -29.01 -38.62 23.00
N CYS A 18 -27.92 -39.31 22.63
CA CYS A 18 -27.18 -39.08 21.39
C CYS A 18 -27.93 -39.53 20.12
N ASN A 19 -28.94 -40.40 20.24
CA ASN A 19 -29.79 -40.82 19.12
C ASN A 19 -30.99 -39.88 18.86
N VAL A 20 -31.09 -38.73 19.53
CA VAL A 20 -32.17 -37.74 19.31
C VAL A 20 -31.65 -36.49 18.58
N ALA A 21 -30.48 -36.54 17.94
CA ALA A 21 -30.12 -35.52 16.96
C ALA A 21 -30.90 -35.81 15.66
N ASP A 22 -32.10 -35.23 15.54
CA ASP A 22 -32.91 -35.33 14.31
C ASP A 22 -32.14 -34.72 13.13
N CYS A 23 -31.63 -35.59 12.25
CA CYS A 23 -31.02 -35.18 11.00
C CYS A 23 -32.11 -34.78 10.00
N ALA A 24 -32.39 -33.48 9.90
CA ALA A 24 -33.33 -32.96 8.90
C ALA A 24 -32.85 -33.25 7.46
N LYS A 25 -33.80 -33.54 6.58
CA LYS A 25 -33.59 -33.73 5.14
C LYS A 25 -33.87 -32.41 4.41
N ILE A 26 -32.83 -31.83 3.80
CA ILE A 26 -32.85 -30.46 3.30
C ILE A 26 -32.61 -30.42 1.79
N LEU A 27 -33.50 -29.75 1.06
CA LEU A 27 -33.31 -29.44 -0.35
C LEU A 27 -32.71 -28.03 -0.50
N VAL A 28 -31.55 -27.92 -1.13
CA VAL A 28 -30.91 -26.64 -1.44
C VAL A 28 -30.99 -26.40 -2.95
N VAL A 29 -31.67 -25.33 -3.35
CA VAL A 29 -31.84 -24.96 -4.76
C VAL A 29 -30.96 -23.77 -5.10
N GLY A 30 -29.97 -23.99 -5.96
CA GLY A 30 -29.09 -22.95 -6.49
C GLY A 30 -29.49 -22.55 -7.91
N THR A 31 -29.50 -21.25 -8.20
CA THR A 31 -29.77 -20.74 -9.55
C THR A 31 -28.47 -20.57 -10.34
N SER A 32 -28.47 -20.99 -11.61
CA SER A 32 -27.28 -20.92 -12.46
C SER A 32 -27.09 -19.56 -13.15
N HIS A 33 -27.76 -18.52 -12.68
CA HIS A 33 -27.72 -17.18 -13.27
C HIS A 33 -26.32 -16.55 -13.20
N SER A 34 -25.53 -16.93 -12.19
CA SER A 34 -24.13 -16.56 -12.06
C SER A 34 -23.37 -17.56 -11.19
N LYS A 35 -22.04 -17.67 -11.39
CA LYS A 35 -21.19 -18.61 -10.64
C LYS A 35 -21.16 -18.31 -9.13
N SER A 36 -21.26 -17.05 -8.72
CA SER A 36 -21.20 -16.63 -7.31
C SER A 36 -22.40 -17.12 -6.48
N HIS A 37 -23.60 -17.13 -7.06
CA HIS A 37 -24.81 -17.59 -6.37
C HIS A 37 -24.78 -19.12 -6.18
N MET A 38 -24.31 -19.86 -7.19
CA MET A 38 -24.09 -21.31 -7.07
C MET A 38 -23.03 -21.66 -6.02
N ILE A 39 -21.94 -20.89 -5.90
CA ILE A 39 -20.92 -21.09 -4.85
C ILE A 39 -21.54 -20.90 -3.46
N SER A 40 -22.36 -19.87 -3.29
CA SER A 40 -22.97 -19.54 -2.00
C SER A 40 -23.96 -20.62 -1.55
N ALA A 41 -24.86 -21.04 -2.44
CA ALA A 41 -25.80 -22.14 -2.16
C ALA A 41 -25.06 -23.48 -1.95
N GLY A 42 -24.02 -23.75 -2.75
CA GLY A 42 -23.18 -24.93 -2.58
C GLY A 42 -22.50 -25.00 -1.21
N ARG A 43 -21.94 -23.88 -0.71
CA ARG A 43 -21.34 -23.84 0.63
C ARG A 43 -22.36 -24.07 1.75
N ILE A 44 -23.58 -23.54 1.61
CA ILE A 44 -24.65 -23.81 2.58
C ILE A 44 -24.96 -25.31 2.62
N ALA A 45 -25.11 -25.94 1.45
CA ALA A 45 -25.34 -27.37 1.36
C ALA A 45 -24.21 -28.19 1.98
N GLU A 46 -22.95 -27.79 1.77
CA GLU A 46 -21.76 -28.47 2.31
C GLU A 46 -21.70 -28.40 3.83
N VAL A 47 -21.94 -27.21 4.41
CA VAL A 47 -21.95 -27.03 5.87
C VAL A 47 -23.08 -27.84 6.49
N LEU A 48 -24.28 -27.83 5.90
CA LEU A 48 -25.41 -28.62 6.41
C LEU A 48 -25.12 -30.12 6.37
N ALA A 49 -24.56 -30.62 5.26
CA ALA A 49 -24.18 -32.02 5.13
C ALA A 49 -23.08 -32.41 6.13
N LYS A 50 -22.07 -31.54 6.33
CA LYS A 50 -21.00 -31.76 7.31
C LYS A 50 -21.52 -31.84 8.75
N ASN A 51 -22.60 -31.14 9.06
CA ASN A 51 -23.26 -31.19 10.37
C ASN A 51 -24.26 -32.37 10.51
N GLY A 52 -24.27 -33.31 9.57
CA GLY A 52 -25.02 -34.56 9.65
C GLY A 52 -26.41 -34.53 9.02
N HIS A 53 -26.84 -33.43 8.37
CA HIS A 53 -28.12 -33.38 7.65
C HIS A 53 -28.08 -34.15 6.32
N ASP A 54 -29.21 -34.72 5.90
CA ASP A 54 -29.36 -35.31 4.56
C ASP A 54 -29.67 -34.21 3.55
N VAL A 55 -28.66 -33.78 2.78
CA VAL A 55 -28.78 -32.61 1.90
C VAL A 55 -28.80 -33.03 0.43
N THR A 56 -29.84 -32.63 -0.28
CA THR A 56 -29.91 -32.71 -1.74
C THR A 56 -29.68 -31.32 -2.33
N PHE A 57 -28.69 -31.21 -3.23
CA PHE A 57 -28.44 -29.97 -3.97
C PHE A 57 -29.04 -30.07 -5.37
N SER A 58 -29.87 -29.10 -5.74
CA SER A 58 -30.48 -29.02 -7.06
C SER A 58 -30.11 -27.71 -7.74
N SER A 59 -29.59 -27.81 -8.96
CA SER A 59 -29.33 -26.66 -9.81
C SER A 59 -30.54 -26.39 -10.69
N LEU A 60 -31.02 -25.16 -10.66
CA LEU A 60 -31.86 -24.63 -11.72
C LEU A 60 -30.94 -24.25 -12.89
N GLU A 61 -30.86 -25.10 -13.91
CA GLU A 61 -29.93 -24.92 -15.03
C GLU A 61 -30.50 -24.00 -16.11
N VAL A 62 -29.75 -22.95 -16.41
CA VAL A 62 -30.06 -21.93 -17.40
C VAL A 62 -28.84 -21.74 -18.29
N GLY A 63 -28.93 -22.20 -19.55
CA GLY A 63 -27.89 -22.08 -20.58
C GLY A 63 -26.81 -23.17 -20.65
N HIS A 64 -25.98 -23.11 -21.70
CA HIS A 64 -25.09 -24.20 -22.14
C HIS A 64 -23.78 -24.40 -21.34
N SER A 65 -23.48 -23.64 -20.28
CA SER A 65 -22.09 -23.56 -19.77
C SER A 65 -21.92 -23.54 -18.24
N ILE A 66 -22.62 -24.42 -17.50
CA ILE A 66 -22.37 -24.58 -16.04
C ILE A 66 -22.23 -26.05 -15.61
N THR A 67 -21.96 -26.96 -16.55
CA THR A 67 -21.70 -28.39 -16.32
C THR A 67 -20.39 -28.71 -15.56
N ARG A 68 -19.77 -27.74 -14.88
CA ARG A 68 -18.45 -27.89 -14.22
C ARG A 68 -18.37 -27.38 -12.77
N PHE A 69 -19.47 -27.26 -12.03
CA PHE A 69 -19.37 -27.13 -10.57
C PHE A 69 -19.07 -28.51 -9.95
N ARG A 70 -17.83 -28.99 -10.09
CA ARG A 70 -17.30 -30.22 -9.47
C ARG A 70 -16.32 -29.82 -8.38
N GLY A 71 -16.81 -29.58 -7.17
CA GLY A 71 -15.97 -29.18 -6.04
C GLY A 71 -16.48 -29.60 -4.67
N THR A 72 -17.48 -30.47 -4.58
CA THR A 72 -18.16 -30.76 -3.31
C THR A 72 -18.56 -32.24 -3.20
N THR A 73 -18.44 -32.79 -1.98
CA THR A 73 -18.77 -34.16 -1.60
C THR A 73 -20.28 -34.39 -1.44
N PHE A 74 -21.07 -34.08 -2.47
CA PHE A 74 -22.52 -34.32 -2.42
C PHE A 74 -22.89 -35.70 -2.96
N ASN A 75 -23.78 -36.40 -2.26
CA ASN A 75 -24.27 -37.72 -2.65
C ASN A 75 -25.34 -37.67 -3.78
N LYS A 76 -25.89 -36.49 -4.12
CA LYS A 76 -26.93 -36.37 -5.17
C LYS A 76 -27.04 -34.94 -5.71
N ILE A 77 -26.77 -34.75 -7.00
CA ILE A 77 -27.08 -33.51 -7.74
C ILE A 77 -28.23 -33.83 -8.70
N VAL A 78 -29.34 -33.10 -8.59
CA VAL A 78 -30.52 -33.29 -9.46
C VAL A 78 -30.77 -32.01 -10.25
N PRO A 79 -30.66 -32.00 -11.59
CA PRO A 79 -30.93 -30.81 -12.40
C PRO A 79 -32.44 -30.55 -12.52
N LEU A 80 -32.89 -29.35 -12.15
CA LEU A 80 -34.28 -28.89 -12.26
C LEU A 80 -34.49 -28.13 -13.59
N GLY A 81 -34.48 -28.86 -14.72
CA GLY A 81 -34.87 -28.33 -16.04
C GLY A 81 -33.81 -27.49 -16.76
N TYR A 82 -34.01 -27.27 -18.06
CA TYR A 82 -33.08 -26.60 -18.98
C TYR A 82 -33.81 -25.55 -19.84
N VAL A 83 -33.22 -24.36 -20.00
CA VAL A 83 -33.69 -23.29 -20.90
C VAL A 83 -32.71 -23.14 -22.07
N THR A 84 -33.17 -23.38 -23.31
CA THR A 84 -32.39 -23.11 -24.55
C THR A 84 -32.27 -21.60 -24.78
N LEU A 85 -31.02 -21.10 -24.82
CA LEU A 85 -30.70 -19.75 -25.30
C LEU A 85 -30.72 -19.72 -26.84
N GLU A 86 -31.83 -19.28 -27.45
CA GLU A 86 -31.78 -18.65 -28.77
C GLU A 86 -32.00 -17.13 -28.68
N GLU A 87 -32.82 -16.65 -27.74
CA GLU A 87 -33.11 -15.21 -27.60
C GLU A 87 -32.03 -14.42 -26.83
N GLU A 88 -31.26 -15.08 -25.95
CA GLU A 88 -30.26 -14.41 -25.10
C GLU A 88 -28.88 -14.26 -25.80
N ILE A 89 -28.58 -15.04 -26.85
CA ILE A 89 -27.37 -14.83 -27.68
C ILE A 89 -27.51 -13.51 -28.46
N ALA A 90 -28.70 -13.22 -29.01
CA ALA A 90 -28.94 -11.98 -29.76
C ALA A 90 -28.79 -10.72 -28.88
N TYR A 91 -29.21 -10.78 -27.61
CA TYR A 91 -29.07 -9.65 -26.68
C TYR A 91 -27.64 -9.52 -26.14
N ASN A 92 -27.00 -10.62 -25.70
CA ASN A 92 -25.65 -10.59 -25.15
C ASN A 92 -24.61 -10.17 -26.20
N GLU A 93 -24.77 -10.50 -27.48
CA GLU A 93 -23.84 -10.03 -28.51
C GLU A 93 -23.96 -8.52 -28.77
N GLN A 94 -25.15 -7.94 -28.57
CA GLN A 94 -25.44 -6.54 -28.83
C GLN A 94 -25.15 -5.62 -27.62
N THR A 95 -25.29 -6.11 -26.38
CA THR A 95 -24.93 -5.38 -25.14
C THR A 95 -23.48 -5.55 -24.71
N THR A 96 -22.87 -6.74 -24.90
CA THR A 96 -21.47 -6.97 -24.52
C THR A 96 -20.49 -6.21 -25.44
N LYS A 97 -20.87 -5.95 -26.70
CA LYS A 97 -20.08 -5.08 -27.61
C LYS A 97 -20.19 -3.58 -27.30
N ARG A 98 -21.16 -3.13 -26.48
CA ARG A 98 -21.44 -1.70 -26.22
C ARG A 98 -21.23 -1.22 -24.78
N THR A 99 -21.08 -2.11 -23.81
CA THR A 99 -20.84 -1.74 -22.40
C THR A 99 -19.58 -2.43 -21.91
N LYS A 100 -18.44 -1.78 -22.11
CA LYS A 100 -17.12 -2.25 -21.66
C LYS A 100 -16.91 -2.07 -20.15
N HIS A 101 -17.77 -1.31 -19.49
CA HIS A 101 -17.76 -1.19 -18.04
C HIS A 101 -19.18 -1.36 -17.50
N VAL A 102 -19.35 -2.29 -16.56
CA VAL A 102 -20.58 -2.47 -15.76
C VAL A 102 -20.90 -1.21 -14.92
N PHE A 103 -19.97 -0.24 -14.89
CA PHE A 103 -20.05 1.04 -14.18
C PHE A 103 -20.07 2.27 -15.11
N ASP A 104 -20.27 2.08 -16.43
CA ASP A 104 -20.55 3.24 -17.30
C ASP A 104 -21.88 3.87 -16.88
N HIS A 105 -22.01 5.20 -16.95
CA HIS A 105 -23.24 5.91 -16.57
C HIS A 105 -24.49 5.35 -17.28
N VAL A 106 -25.19 4.45 -16.62
CA VAL A 106 -26.44 3.87 -17.10
C VAL A 106 -27.56 4.82 -16.70
N THR A 107 -28.31 5.34 -17.67
CA THR A 107 -29.48 6.16 -17.38
C THR A 107 -30.56 5.33 -16.68
N LEU A 108 -31.35 5.96 -15.81
CA LEU A 108 -32.48 5.32 -15.10
C LEU A 108 -33.38 4.46 -16.02
N ALA A 109 -33.62 4.93 -17.25
CA ALA A 109 -34.39 4.21 -18.27
C ALA A 109 -33.73 2.89 -18.73
N LYS A 110 -32.40 2.86 -18.86
CA LYS A 110 -31.65 1.65 -19.22
C LYS A 110 -31.59 0.68 -18.04
N THR A 111 -31.45 1.19 -16.82
CA THR A 111 -31.53 0.39 -15.58
C THR A 111 -32.89 -0.30 -15.46
N HIS A 112 -33.98 0.45 -15.64
CA HIS A 112 -35.34 -0.09 -15.61
C HIS A 112 -35.55 -1.16 -16.71
N ALA A 113 -35.07 -0.92 -17.94
CA ALA A 113 -35.18 -1.90 -19.03
C ALA A 113 -34.38 -3.19 -18.74
N GLY A 114 -33.19 -3.07 -18.15
CA GLY A 114 -32.36 -4.21 -17.75
C GLY A 114 -33.02 -5.04 -16.63
N ILE A 115 -33.57 -4.38 -15.62
CA ILE A 115 -34.31 -5.05 -14.53
C ILE A 115 -35.56 -5.74 -15.08
N ALA A 116 -36.36 -5.07 -15.91
CA ALA A 116 -37.56 -5.66 -16.51
C ALA A 116 -37.25 -6.92 -17.34
N HIS A 117 -36.15 -6.92 -18.10
CA HIS A 117 -35.70 -8.09 -18.85
C HIS A 117 -35.26 -9.23 -17.93
N PHE A 118 -34.47 -8.92 -16.89
CA PHE A 118 -34.03 -9.90 -15.90
C PHE A 118 -35.23 -10.52 -15.14
N SER A 119 -36.19 -9.69 -14.74
CA SER A 119 -37.43 -10.10 -14.10
C SER A 119 -38.27 -11.05 -14.97
N LYS A 120 -38.46 -10.70 -16.25
CA LYS A 120 -39.18 -11.57 -17.20
C LYS A 120 -38.50 -12.93 -17.31
N TRP A 121 -37.17 -12.93 -17.40
CA TRP A 121 -36.39 -14.16 -17.49
C TRP A 121 -36.49 -15.04 -16.24
N LEU A 122 -36.50 -14.45 -15.05
CA LEU A 122 -36.74 -15.20 -13.80
C LEU A 122 -38.12 -15.88 -13.78
N ILE A 123 -39.14 -15.19 -14.29
CA ILE A 123 -40.51 -15.71 -14.38
C ILE A 123 -40.58 -16.86 -15.39
N ASP A 124 -40.00 -16.68 -16.58
CA ASP A 124 -39.99 -17.71 -17.64
C ASP A 124 -39.23 -18.98 -17.19
N ALA A 125 -38.12 -18.81 -16.47
CA ALA A 125 -37.39 -19.91 -15.87
C ALA A 125 -38.25 -20.66 -14.84
N CYS A 126 -39.00 -19.94 -14.00
CA CYS A 126 -39.90 -20.56 -13.04
C CYS A 126 -41.08 -21.27 -13.70
N GLU A 127 -41.68 -20.69 -14.73
CA GLU A 127 -42.77 -21.32 -15.50
C GLU A 127 -42.31 -22.67 -16.06
N ARG A 128 -41.11 -22.74 -16.63
CA ARG A 128 -40.57 -23.99 -17.19
C ARG A 128 -40.33 -25.06 -16.12
N VAL A 129 -39.84 -24.68 -14.94
CA VAL A 129 -39.65 -25.64 -13.83
C VAL A 129 -41.00 -26.22 -13.40
N LEU A 130 -42.00 -25.37 -13.20
CA LEU A 130 -43.29 -25.77 -12.67
C LEU A 130 -44.18 -26.45 -13.72
N ALA A 131 -44.07 -26.07 -15.00
CA ALA A 131 -44.93 -26.58 -16.07
C ALA A 131 -44.38 -27.84 -16.77
N HIS A 132 -43.06 -27.97 -16.94
CA HIS A 132 -42.49 -28.99 -17.85
C HIS A 132 -41.73 -30.15 -17.19
N ASN A 133 -41.43 -30.11 -15.89
CA ASN A 133 -40.56 -31.12 -15.26
C ASN A 133 -41.27 -31.99 -14.21
N SER A 134 -42.39 -32.62 -14.60
CA SER A 134 -43.21 -33.43 -13.69
C SER A 134 -42.46 -34.64 -13.12
N THR A 135 -41.61 -35.32 -13.89
CA THR A 135 -40.87 -36.51 -13.42
C THR A 135 -39.85 -36.18 -12.33
N THR A 136 -39.07 -35.11 -12.52
CA THR A 136 -38.05 -34.69 -11.53
C THR A 136 -38.70 -34.11 -10.27
N LEU A 137 -39.76 -33.31 -10.44
CA LEU A 137 -40.52 -32.78 -9.31
C LEU A 137 -41.23 -33.91 -8.53
N GLN A 138 -41.74 -34.95 -9.21
CA GLN A 138 -42.28 -36.13 -8.55
C GLN A 138 -41.21 -36.91 -7.78
N GLN A 139 -40.00 -37.04 -8.32
CA GLN A 139 -38.86 -37.64 -7.60
C GLN A 139 -38.51 -36.85 -6.35
N LEU A 140 -38.37 -35.52 -6.46
CA LEU A 140 -38.07 -34.66 -5.31
C LEU A 140 -39.21 -34.66 -4.28
N LYS A 141 -40.47 -34.74 -4.71
CA LYS A 141 -41.61 -34.85 -3.81
C LYS A 141 -41.63 -36.19 -3.06
N ALA A 142 -41.26 -37.28 -3.74
CA ALA A 142 -41.18 -38.60 -3.14
C ALA A 142 -40.11 -38.69 -2.02
N GLU A 143 -39.07 -37.86 -2.09
CA GLU A 143 -38.01 -37.80 -1.08
C GLU A 143 -38.45 -37.21 0.26
N ARG A 144 -39.57 -36.46 0.31
CA ARG A 144 -40.14 -35.80 1.51
C ARG A 144 -39.12 -34.98 2.32
N PHE A 145 -38.76 -33.80 1.81
CA PHE A 145 -37.84 -32.88 2.47
C PHE A 145 -38.50 -32.12 3.64
N ASP A 146 -37.76 -31.93 4.73
CA ASP A 146 -38.18 -31.17 5.91
C ASP A 146 -38.03 -29.65 5.70
N ALA A 147 -37.03 -29.24 4.91
CA ALA A 147 -36.76 -27.84 4.63
C ALA A 147 -36.26 -27.59 3.20
N LEU A 148 -36.60 -26.43 2.67
CA LEU A 148 -36.13 -25.91 1.39
C LEU A 148 -35.27 -24.67 1.62
N VAL A 149 -34.12 -24.57 0.98
CA VAL A 149 -33.27 -23.38 0.95
C VAL A 149 -33.24 -22.82 -0.47
N THR A 150 -33.70 -21.59 -0.68
CA THR A 150 -33.62 -20.90 -1.98
C THR A 150 -33.11 -19.47 -1.84
N GLU A 151 -32.69 -18.88 -2.96
CA GLU A 151 -32.08 -17.56 -3.00
C GLU A 151 -33.12 -16.43 -3.29
N GLN A 152 -32.90 -15.23 -2.74
CA GLN A 152 -33.84 -14.10 -2.79
C GLN A 152 -34.18 -13.55 -4.19
N LEU A 153 -33.28 -13.67 -5.17
CA LEU A 153 -33.51 -13.27 -6.56
C LEU A 153 -34.42 -14.26 -7.30
N SER A 154 -34.67 -15.46 -6.76
CA SER A 154 -35.56 -16.44 -7.36
C SER A 154 -36.83 -16.63 -6.54
N ALA A 155 -37.90 -15.95 -6.96
CA ALA A 155 -39.22 -16.12 -6.39
C ALA A 155 -39.80 -17.54 -6.61
N CYS A 156 -39.19 -18.36 -7.47
CA CYS A 156 -39.67 -19.72 -7.75
C CYS A 156 -39.64 -20.66 -6.54
N GLY A 157 -38.76 -20.38 -5.56
CA GLY A 157 -38.71 -21.14 -4.31
C GLY A 157 -40.06 -21.22 -3.61
N TYR A 158 -40.84 -20.13 -3.61
CA TYR A 158 -42.17 -20.11 -3.01
C TYR A 158 -43.13 -21.11 -3.68
N GLY A 159 -43.11 -21.23 -5.01
CA GLY A 159 -43.92 -22.21 -5.74
C GLY A 159 -43.48 -23.65 -5.47
N LEU A 160 -42.16 -23.88 -5.37
CA LEU A 160 -41.60 -25.21 -5.10
C LEU A 160 -42.01 -25.74 -3.72
N THR A 161 -42.10 -24.89 -2.69
CA THR A 161 -42.55 -25.33 -1.35
C THR A 161 -43.91 -26.00 -1.40
N GLU A 162 -44.85 -25.44 -2.16
CA GLU A 162 -46.22 -25.95 -2.27
C GLU A 162 -46.29 -27.20 -3.16
N VAL A 163 -45.58 -27.20 -4.30
CA VAL A 163 -45.57 -28.36 -5.21
C VAL A 163 -44.95 -29.59 -4.56
N LEU A 164 -43.85 -29.39 -3.81
CA LEU A 164 -43.10 -30.45 -3.13
C LEU A 164 -43.63 -30.79 -1.74
N ASP A 165 -44.61 -30.03 -1.23
CA ASP A 165 -45.20 -30.21 0.11
C ASP A 165 -44.15 -30.08 1.25
N ILE A 166 -43.27 -29.09 1.14
CA ILE A 166 -42.17 -28.84 2.10
C ILE A 166 -42.63 -27.81 3.15
N PRO A 167 -42.56 -28.14 4.46
CA PRO A 167 -43.16 -27.31 5.51
C PRO A 167 -42.34 -26.06 5.87
N VAL A 168 -41.02 -26.08 5.66
CA VAL A 168 -40.11 -24.99 6.03
C VAL A 168 -39.36 -24.45 4.82
N HIS A 169 -39.35 -23.13 4.65
CA HIS A 169 -38.64 -22.46 3.57
C HIS A 169 -37.69 -21.40 4.13
N PHE A 170 -36.39 -21.60 3.90
CA PHE A 170 -35.33 -20.65 4.17
C PHE A 170 -35.03 -19.85 2.91
N LEU A 171 -35.22 -18.54 3.01
CA LEU A 171 -34.78 -17.60 1.99
C LEU A 171 -33.40 -17.07 2.37
N VAL A 172 -32.41 -17.31 1.51
CA VAL A 172 -31.03 -16.83 1.70
C VAL A 172 -30.69 -15.79 0.65
N SER A 173 -29.73 -14.93 0.97
CA SER A 173 -29.22 -13.92 0.03
C SER A 173 -27.71 -14.01 -0.05
N SER A 174 -27.18 -13.97 -1.28
CA SER A 174 -25.75 -13.78 -1.54
C SER A 174 -25.37 -12.33 -1.88
N CYS A 175 -26.36 -11.41 -1.85
CA CYS A 175 -26.16 -9.97 -2.05
C CYS A 175 -26.90 -9.16 -0.96
N ALA A 176 -26.90 -7.83 -1.07
CA ALA A 176 -27.68 -6.99 -0.16
C ALA A 176 -29.16 -7.40 -0.20
N LEU A 177 -29.81 -7.40 0.97
CA LEU A 177 -31.24 -7.67 1.06
C LEU A 177 -31.98 -6.65 0.21
N MET A 178 -32.80 -7.12 -0.74
CA MET A 178 -33.48 -6.20 -1.66
C MET A 178 -34.47 -5.32 -0.92
N ASP A 179 -34.61 -4.06 -1.32
CA ASP A 179 -35.40 -3.07 -0.61
C ASP A 179 -36.88 -3.47 -0.47
N THR A 180 -37.48 -4.08 -1.51
CA THR A 180 -38.83 -4.64 -1.47
C THR A 180 -38.98 -5.74 -0.40
N LEU A 181 -37.99 -6.63 -0.27
CA LEU A 181 -37.99 -7.68 0.75
C LEU A 181 -37.69 -7.11 2.15
N ALA A 182 -36.74 -6.19 2.27
CA ALA A 182 -36.41 -5.52 3.51
C ALA A 182 -37.63 -4.83 4.11
N ASN A 183 -38.40 -4.11 3.27
CA ASN A 183 -39.67 -3.50 3.66
C ASN A 183 -40.70 -4.56 4.09
N ALA A 184 -40.80 -5.69 3.38
CA ALA A 184 -41.69 -6.78 3.75
C ALA A 184 -41.31 -7.46 5.08
N PHE A 185 -40.01 -7.51 5.40
CA PHE A 185 -39.49 -8.03 6.68
C PHE A 185 -39.52 -6.99 7.81
N GLY A 186 -39.84 -5.72 7.52
CA GLY A 186 -39.77 -4.63 8.48
C GLY A 186 -38.34 -4.23 8.86
N ALA A 187 -37.35 -4.57 8.01
CA ALA A 187 -35.97 -4.17 8.17
C ALA A 187 -35.82 -2.68 7.75
N PRO A 188 -35.10 -1.86 8.53
CA PRO A 188 -34.91 -0.45 8.20
C PRO A 188 -34.03 -0.30 6.95
N THR A 189 -34.51 0.46 5.97
CA THR A 189 -33.81 0.80 4.72
C THR A 189 -33.51 2.31 4.68
N PRO A 190 -32.47 2.79 5.40
CA PRO A 190 -32.16 4.22 5.46
C PRO A 190 -31.49 4.69 4.15
N MET A 191 -32.29 4.89 3.10
CA MET A 191 -31.84 5.21 1.74
C MET A 191 -31.06 6.53 1.64
N GLY A 192 -31.15 7.40 2.66
CA GLY A 192 -30.32 8.60 2.77
C GLY A 192 -28.87 8.33 3.17
N TYR A 193 -28.52 7.11 3.58
CA TYR A 193 -27.18 6.71 4.03
C TYR A 193 -26.70 5.38 3.44
N VAL A 194 -27.62 4.54 2.96
CA VAL A 194 -27.31 3.22 2.38
C VAL A 194 -27.70 3.24 0.91
N PRO A 195 -26.75 2.98 -0.01
CA PRO A 195 -27.05 2.78 -1.43
C PRO A 195 -28.07 1.65 -1.61
N ALA A 196 -29.06 1.86 -2.47
CA ALA A 196 -30.10 0.87 -2.69
C ALA A 196 -29.56 -0.37 -3.43
N SER A 197 -30.26 -1.48 -3.27
CA SER A 197 -29.85 -2.74 -3.89
C SER A 197 -29.90 -2.63 -5.42
N MET A 198 -28.86 -3.10 -6.11
CA MET A 198 -28.74 -3.10 -7.57
C MET A 198 -28.73 -1.70 -8.24
N THR A 199 -28.44 -0.62 -7.51
CA THR A 199 -28.20 0.71 -8.11
C THR A 199 -26.87 0.75 -8.87
N LEU A 200 -26.91 1.19 -10.13
CA LEU A 200 -25.75 1.30 -11.03
C LEU A 200 -25.01 2.65 -10.89
N GLY A 201 -25.51 3.55 -10.04
CA GLY A 201 -24.82 4.79 -9.69
C GLY A 201 -23.57 4.51 -8.85
N SER A 202 -22.50 5.25 -9.11
CA SER A 202 -21.21 5.25 -8.40
C SER A 202 -21.29 5.73 -6.94
N ALA A 203 -22.42 5.53 -6.27
CA ALA A 203 -22.65 5.94 -4.90
C ALA A 203 -21.85 5.02 -3.96
N SER A 204 -20.80 5.58 -3.37
CA SER A 204 -20.09 4.92 -2.27
C SER A 204 -20.97 4.86 -1.01
N ASP A 205 -20.48 4.21 0.04
CA ASP A 205 -21.03 4.26 1.40
C ASP A 205 -21.12 5.70 1.97
N LYS A 206 -20.48 6.68 1.31
CA LYS A 206 -20.58 8.11 1.59
C LYS A 206 -21.17 8.86 0.41
N MET A 207 -22.47 9.13 0.48
CA MET A 207 -23.19 9.91 -0.53
C MET A 207 -23.32 11.39 -0.14
N GLY A 208 -23.01 12.27 -1.08
CA GLY A 208 -23.36 13.70 -1.03
C GLY A 208 -24.87 13.92 -1.18
N PHE A 209 -25.36 15.16 -1.05
CA PHE A 209 -26.79 15.46 -1.11
C PHE A 209 -27.45 15.04 -2.44
N LEU A 210 -26.82 15.33 -3.58
CA LEU A 210 -27.35 14.96 -4.90
C LEU A 210 -27.31 13.45 -5.14
N GLU A 211 -26.29 12.77 -4.63
CA GLU A 211 -26.18 11.31 -4.71
C GLU A 211 -27.24 10.63 -3.85
N ARG A 212 -27.56 11.17 -2.66
CA ARG A 212 -28.67 10.70 -1.81
C ARG A 212 -30.02 10.87 -2.49
N ALA A 213 -30.24 12.01 -3.14
CA ALA A 213 -31.48 12.27 -3.89
C ALA A 213 -31.63 11.30 -5.08
N ASN A 214 -30.53 11.05 -5.80
CA ASN A 214 -30.53 10.10 -6.91
C ASN A 214 -30.71 8.65 -6.43
N ASN A 215 -30.05 8.26 -5.33
CA ASN A 215 -30.21 6.94 -4.72
C ASN A 215 -31.65 6.67 -4.28
N LEU A 216 -32.33 7.68 -3.74
CA LEU A 216 -33.75 7.58 -3.39
C LEU A 216 -34.62 7.32 -4.61
N LEU A 217 -34.41 8.04 -5.71
CA LEU A 217 -35.16 7.87 -6.96
C LEU A 217 -34.89 6.50 -7.62
N GLU A 218 -33.62 6.09 -7.68
CA GLU A 218 -33.25 4.79 -8.23
C GLU A 218 -33.86 3.64 -7.42
N SER A 219 -33.85 3.74 -6.09
CA SER A 219 -34.43 2.73 -5.21
C SER A 219 -35.93 2.55 -5.41
N GLU A 220 -36.68 3.64 -5.58
CA GLU A 220 -38.12 3.57 -5.85
C GLU A 220 -38.41 2.85 -7.18
N VAL A 221 -37.60 3.13 -8.21
CA VAL A 221 -37.73 2.45 -9.51
C VAL A 221 -37.42 0.96 -9.39
N VAL A 222 -36.31 0.59 -8.74
CA VAL A 222 -35.94 -0.82 -8.51
C VAL A 222 -37.02 -1.54 -7.70
N SER A 223 -37.48 -0.92 -6.60
CA SER A 223 -38.49 -1.47 -5.72
C SER A 223 -39.80 -1.73 -6.45
N HIS A 224 -40.22 -0.80 -7.31
CA HIS A 224 -41.42 -0.94 -8.13
C HIS A 224 -41.28 -2.05 -9.19
N SER A 225 -40.14 -2.13 -9.88
CA SER A 225 -39.89 -3.19 -10.88
C SER A 225 -39.90 -4.59 -10.26
N PHE A 226 -39.28 -4.76 -9.09
CA PHE A 226 -39.31 -6.05 -8.40
C PHE A 226 -40.69 -6.37 -7.80
N ALA A 227 -41.44 -5.38 -7.31
CA ALA A 227 -42.83 -5.58 -6.89
C ALA A 227 -43.69 -6.15 -8.04
N ASN A 228 -43.58 -5.57 -9.25
CA ASN A 228 -44.27 -6.09 -10.44
C ASN A 228 -43.83 -7.52 -10.78
N THR A 229 -42.55 -7.86 -10.55
CA THR A 229 -42.03 -9.22 -10.75
C THR A 229 -42.69 -10.22 -9.81
N TYR A 230 -42.87 -9.86 -8.54
CA TYR A 230 -43.58 -10.69 -7.56
C TYR A 230 -45.06 -10.85 -7.89
N ASP A 231 -45.71 -9.81 -8.40
CA ASP A 231 -47.10 -9.87 -8.85
C ASP A 231 -47.28 -10.80 -10.05
N ASP A 232 -46.37 -10.73 -11.03
CA ASP A 232 -46.42 -11.63 -12.19
C ASP A 232 -46.08 -13.07 -11.83
N THR A 233 -45.12 -13.28 -10.92
CA THR A 233 -44.84 -14.62 -10.35
C THR A 233 -46.06 -15.16 -9.58
N THR A 234 -46.80 -14.30 -8.89
CA THR A 234 -48.04 -14.67 -8.20
C THR A 234 -49.11 -15.14 -9.20
N LYS A 235 -49.30 -14.44 -10.32
CA LYS A 235 -50.21 -14.87 -11.41
C LYS A 235 -49.78 -16.23 -11.99
N LEU A 236 -48.48 -16.44 -12.15
CA LEU A 236 -47.93 -17.72 -12.59
C LEU A 236 -48.27 -18.86 -11.60
N PHE A 237 -48.15 -18.62 -10.29
CA PHE A 237 -48.53 -19.61 -9.27
C PHE A 237 -50.04 -19.87 -9.23
N GLN A 238 -50.86 -18.84 -9.47
CA GLN A 238 -52.31 -19.02 -9.63
C GLN A 238 -52.64 -19.95 -10.80
N LYS A 239 -51.89 -19.84 -11.89
CA LYS A 239 -52.06 -20.63 -13.11
C LYS A 239 -51.55 -22.07 -12.97
N LEU A 240 -50.37 -22.27 -12.40
CA LEU A 240 -49.65 -23.57 -12.43
C LEU A 240 -49.68 -24.36 -11.12
N VAL A 241 -49.87 -23.71 -9.97
CA VAL A 241 -49.79 -24.36 -8.65
C VAL A 241 -51.18 -24.52 -8.04
N ARG A 242 -51.92 -23.41 -7.84
CA ARG A 242 -53.32 -23.44 -7.34
C ARG A 242 -54.08 -22.16 -7.68
N GLN A 243 -55.32 -22.26 -8.16
CA GLN A 243 -56.14 -21.11 -8.56
C GLN A 243 -56.38 -20.09 -7.44
N ASN A 244 -56.51 -20.54 -6.19
CA ASN A 244 -56.74 -19.68 -5.03
C ASN A 244 -55.44 -19.24 -4.34
N TRP A 245 -54.33 -19.11 -5.09
CA TRP A 245 -53.09 -18.55 -4.55
C TRP A 245 -53.32 -17.08 -4.18
N LYS A 246 -53.77 -16.87 -2.94
CA LYS A 246 -53.72 -15.57 -2.30
C LYS A 246 -52.25 -15.35 -1.99
N THR A 247 -51.70 -14.20 -2.38
CA THR A 247 -50.61 -13.62 -1.58
C THR A 247 -51.04 -13.78 -0.14
N ARG A 248 -50.22 -14.38 0.72
CA ARG A 248 -50.52 -14.42 2.16
C ARG A 248 -50.60 -12.95 2.60
N GLY A 249 -51.76 -12.35 2.44
CA GLY A 249 -51.98 -10.94 2.67
C GLY A 249 -51.77 -10.71 4.13
N HIS A 250 -50.75 -9.91 4.48
CA HIS A 250 -50.84 -8.93 5.55
C HIS A 250 -51.43 -9.42 6.90
N LYS A 251 -51.19 -10.67 7.27
CA LYS A 251 -50.85 -10.98 8.65
C LYS A 251 -49.36 -11.20 8.59
N ARG A 252 -48.60 -10.21 9.08
CA ARG A 252 -47.14 -10.30 9.30
C ARG A 252 -46.85 -11.76 9.63
N PRO A 253 -45.95 -12.47 8.92
CA PRO A 253 -45.48 -13.72 9.47
C PRO A 253 -45.13 -13.41 10.92
N LYS A 254 -45.77 -14.10 11.87
CA LYS A 254 -45.19 -14.21 13.20
C LYS A 254 -43.92 -15.01 12.96
N MET A 255 -42.91 -14.33 12.45
CA MET A 255 -41.54 -14.71 12.69
C MET A 255 -41.49 -14.72 14.21
N VAL A 256 -41.31 -15.91 14.77
CA VAL A 256 -40.60 -16.01 16.03
C VAL A 256 -39.24 -15.41 15.69
N ALA A 257 -39.14 -14.08 15.82
CA ALA A 257 -37.86 -13.47 16.09
C ALA A 257 -37.32 -14.29 17.25
N SER A 258 -36.13 -14.87 17.06
CA SER A 258 -35.33 -15.31 18.19
C SER A 258 -35.53 -14.27 19.29
N GLN A 259 -35.97 -14.74 20.46
CA GLN A 259 -36.32 -13.89 21.59
C GLN A 259 -35.28 -12.78 21.74
N PRO A 260 -35.69 -11.53 22.07
CA PRO A 260 -34.70 -10.52 22.43
C PRO A 260 -33.85 -11.12 23.55
N LEU A 261 -32.54 -11.23 23.29
CA LEU A 261 -31.57 -11.70 24.27
C LEU A 261 -31.88 -11.02 25.62
N PRO A 262 -31.95 -11.78 26.73
CA PRO A 262 -32.23 -11.20 28.04
C PRO A 262 -31.25 -10.06 28.30
N LYS A 263 -31.78 -8.90 28.67
CA LYS A 263 -30.99 -7.82 29.26
C LYS A 263 -30.52 -8.29 30.63
N THR A 264 -29.43 -9.05 30.67
CA THR A 264 -28.75 -9.41 31.92
C THR A 264 -27.24 -9.21 31.77
N SER A 265 -26.76 -8.23 32.53
CA SER A 265 -25.43 -8.07 33.12
C SER A 265 -24.20 -8.45 32.27
N THR A 266 -23.38 -7.42 31.98
CA THR A 266 -21.91 -7.47 31.98
C THR A 266 -21.28 -8.86 32.16
N SER A 267 -21.03 -9.56 31.06
CA SER A 267 -19.99 -10.58 30.99
C SER A 267 -19.36 -10.56 29.59
N THR A 268 -18.07 -10.29 29.59
CA THR A 268 -17.11 -10.40 28.48
C THR A 268 -17.37 -11.59 27.56
N PHE A 269 -17.79 -11.34 26.33
CA PHE A 269 -17.67 -12.31 25.23
C PHE A 269 -16.24 -12.24 24.69
N GLY A 270 -15.48 -13.32 24.87
CA GLY A 270 -14.19 -13.54 24.22
C GLY A 270 -14.35 -13.79 22.71
N PRO A 271 -13.25 -13.70 21.92
CA PRO A 271 -13.29 -13.91 20.49
C PRO A 271 -13.72 -15.33 20.13
N MET A 272 -14.50 -15.49 19.05
CA MET A 272 -14.83 -16.78 18.44
C MET A 272 -13.54 -17.57 18.20
N GLN A 273 -13.41 -18.74 18.84
CA GLN A 273 -12.34 -19.69 18.55
C GLN A 273 -12.53 -20.24 17.13
N SER A 274 -11.48 -20.14 16.34
CA SER A 274 -11.30 -20.90 15.11
C SER A 274 -11.22 -22.39 15.46
N VAL A 275 -12.14 -23.18 14.94
CA VAL A 275 -12.05 -24.64 15.00
C VAL A 275 -10.92 -25.09 14.07
N GLU A 276 -9.82 -25.58 14.64
CA GLU A 276 -8.76 -26.31 13.92
C GLU A 276 -9.33 -27.62 13.37
N LEU A 277 -8.97 -27.94 12.12
CA LEU A 277 -9.27 -29.23 11.48
C LEU A 277 -8.10 -30.18 11.78
N ASP A 278 -8.33 -31.23 12.55
CA ASP A 278 -7.40 -32.35 12.64
C ASP A 278 -7.38 -33.15 11.33
N GLU A 279 -6.19 -33.43 10.81
CA GLU A 279 -5.95 -34.26 9.62
C GLU A 279 -6.22 -35.74 9.94
N ILE A 280 -7.20 -36.35 9.24
CA ILE A 280 -7.37 -37.80 9.19
C ILE A 280 -6.58 -38.35 8.00
N SER A 281 -5.57 -39.17 8.32
CA SER A 281 -4.78 -39.98 7.38
C SER A 281 -5.65 -41.07 6.72
N LEU A 282 -5.69 -41.10 5.39
CA LEU A 282 -6.19 -42.23 4.62
C LEU A 282 -5.09 -42.72 3.68
N GLY A 283 -4.47 -43.84 4.08
CA GLY A 283 -3.58 -44.63 3.23
C GLY A 283 -4.36 -45.29 2.08
N GLY A 284 -3.85 -45.17 0.87
CA GLY A 284 -4.41 -45.81 -0.31
C GLY A 284 -3.56 -45.59 -1.55
N SER A 285 -2.80 -46.62 -1.93
CA SER A 285 -1.97 -46.68 -3.12
C SER A 285 -2.81 -46.56 -4.40
N LEU A 286 -2.70 -45.43 -5.12
CA LEU A 286 -3.16 -45.31 -6.50
C LEU A 286 -2.05 -44.74 -7.41
N ARG A 287 -1.87 -45.45 -8.52
CA ARG A 287 -0.77 -45.36 -9.49
C ARG A 287 -0.70 -44.00 -10.18
N LYS A 288 0.53 -43.52 -10.41
CA LYS A 288 0.87 -42.33 -11.20
C LYS A 288 0.21 -42.37 -12.59
N ALA A 289 -0.72 -41.45 -12.84
CA ALA A 289 -1.10 -41.02 -14.18
C ALA A 289 -0.17 -39.88 -14.65
N PRO A 290 0.12 -39.75 -15.95
CA PRO A 290 1.11 -38.81 -16.45
C PRO A 290 0.66 -37.36 -16.25
N ALA A 291 1.63 -36.49 -15.95
CA ALA A 291 1.42 -35.06 -15.77
C ALA A 291 0.87 -34.44 -17.07
N VAL A 292 -0.43 -34.19 -17.09
CA VAL A 292 -1.03 -33.27 -18.05
C VAL A 292 -0.67 -31.87 -17.58
N SER A 293 0.03 -31.13 -18.44
CA SER A 293 0.37 -29.72 -18.26
C SER A 293 -0.92 -28.94 -17.97
N VAL A 294 -1.08 -28.56 -16.71
CA VAL A 294 -2.00 -27.49 -16.32
C VAL A 294 -1.46 -26.25 -17.03
N SER A 295 -2.12 -25.84 -18.12
CA SER A 295 -1.98 -24.49 -18.62
C SER A 295 -2.31 -23.58 -17.46
N GLU A 296 -1.31 -22.81 -17.01
CA GLU A 296 -1.46 -21.78 -15.99
C GLU A 296 -2.76 -21.04 -16.27
N SER A 297 -3.71 -21.16 -15.34
CA SER A 297 -4.81 -20.22 -15.27
C SER A 297 -4.16 -18.85 -15.22
N VAL A 298 -4.39 -18.06 -16.27
CA VAL A 298 -3.95 -16.67 -16.37
C VAL A 298 -4.45 -15.96 -15.11
N HIS A 299 -3.62 -15.89 -14.07
CA HIS A 299 -3.58 -14.72 -13.23
C HIS A 299 -3.34 -13.59 -14.20
N GLN A 300 -4.38 -12.82 -14.49
CA GLN A 300 -4.18 -11.52 -15.10
C GLN A 300 -3.18 -10.80 -14.20
N LYS A 301 -1.93 -10.73 -14.67
CA LYS A 301 -1.02 -9.67 -14.32
C LYS A 301 -1.80 -8.40 -14.63
N GLY A 302 -2.42 -7.80 -13.62
CA GLY A 302 -2.68 -6.38 -13.66
C GLY A 302 -1.31 -5.76 -13.86
N ASP A 303 -1.01 -5.32 -15.08
CA ASP A 303 0.18 -4.51 -15.30
C ASP A 303 0.09 -3.38 -14.28
N GLY A 304 1.09 -3.27 -13.41
CA GLY A 304 1.34 -2.08 -12.59
C GLY A 304 1.76 -0.90 -13.48
N GLY A 305 1.04 -0.70 -14.58
CA GLY A 305 1.24 0.33 -15.57
C GLY A 305 0.92 1.68 -14.94
N ILE A 306 1.73 2.67 -15.28
CA ILE A 306 1.55 4.05 -14.85
C ILE A 306 0.22 4.52 -15.44
N THR A 307 -0.80 4.70 -14.59
CA THR A 307 -2.05 5.34 -15.03
C THR A 307 -1.79 6.80 -15.38
N VAL A 308 -2.52 7.37 -16.35
CA VAL A 308 -2.37 8.79 -16.74
C VAL A 308 -2.52 9.71 -15.51
N ARG A 309 -3.49 9.39 -14.65
CA ARG A 309 -3.70 10.07 -13.38
C ARG A 309 -2.51 9.94 -12.44
N GLY A 310 -1.96 8.72 -12.32
CA GLY A 310 -0.77 8.46 -11.53
C GLY A 310 0.43 9.28 -12.01
N PHE A 311 0.63 9.36 -13.33
CA PHE A 311 1.66 10.18 -13.93
C PHE A 311 1.50 11.66 -13.59
N ILE A 312 0.30 12.22 -13.76
CA ILE A 312 0.01 13.63 -13.44
C ILE A 312 0.31 13.93 -11.95
N CYS A 313 -0.13 13.06 -11.04
CA CYS A 313 0.13 13.23 -9.61
C CYS A 313 1.63 13.21 -9.30
N VAL A 314 2.37 12.25 -9.88
CA VAL A 314 3.83 12.17 -9.73
C VAL A 314 4.52 13.39 -10.32
N SER A 315 4.07 13.92 -11.46
CA SER A 315 4.65 15.13 -12.03
C SER A 315 4.48 16.33 -11.10
N ILE A 316 3.30 16.48 -10.48
CA ILE A 316 3.06 17.54 -9.50
C ILE A 316 3.98 17.37 -8.28
N LEU A 317 4.06 16.16 -7.72
CA LEU A 317 4.96 15.87 -6.59
C LEU A 317 6.44 16.06 -6.99
N PHE A 318 6.84 15.66 -8.20
CA PHE A 318 8.18 15.90 -8.68
C PHE A 318 8.50 17.41 -8.76
N ILE A 319 7.59 18.22 -9.32
CA ILE A 319 7.76 19.68 -9.41
C ILE A 319 7.85 20.30 -8.02
N ILE A 320 7.02 19.88 -7.06
CA ILE A 320 7.11 20.40 -5.69
C ILE A 320 8.42 19.99 -5.02
N ASN A 321 8.88 18.75 -5.24
CA ASN A 321 10.17 18.31 -4.74
C ASN A 321 11.31 19.10 -5.38
N LEU A 322 11.18 19.43 -6.67
CA LEU A 322 12.15 20.25 -7.38
C LEU A 322 12.19 21.67 -6.79
N LEU A 323 11.03 22.27 -6.52
CA LEU A 323 10.92 23.55 -5.83
C LEU A 323 11.53 23.51 -4.42
N ASN A 324 11.40 22.39 -3.70
CA ASN A 324 11.95 22.24 -2.35
C ASN A 324 13.47 22.41 -2.37
N TYR A 325 14.14 21.63 -3.22
CA TYR A 325 15.59 21.77 -3.36
C TYR A 325 15.97 23.08 -4.05
N MET A 326 15.17 23.62 -4.95
CA MET A 326 15.44 24.93 -5.53
C MET A 326 15.48 26.02 -4.45
N ASP A 327 14.48 26.08 -3.56
CA ASP A 327 14.36 27.10 -2.51
C ASP A 327 15.48 27.04 -1.47
N ARG A 328 15.94 25.84 -1.10
CA ARG A 328 17.13 25.67 -0.24
C ARG A 328 18.36 26.36 -0.82
N TYR A 329 18.56 26.28 -2.13
CA TYR A 329 19.77 26.77 -2.79
C TYR A 329 19.60 28.14 -3.46
N THR A 330 18.38 28.69 -3.59
CA THR A 330 18.20 30.10 -4.03
C THR A 330 18.80 31.08 -3.03
N VAL A 331 18.66 30.82 -1.73
CA VAL A 331 19.29 31.64 -0.67
C VAL A 331 20.80 31.60 -0.78
N ALA A 332 21.37 30.41 -0.99
CA ALA A 332 22.80 30.24 -1.20
C ALA A 332 23.29 31.02 -2.44
N GLY A 333 22.47 31.06 -3.51
CA GLY A 333 22.77 31.82 -4.73
C GLY A 333 22.75 33.35 -4.59
N VAL A 334 22.09 33.90 -3.57
CA VAL A 334 22.04 35.35 -3.29
C VAL A 334 22.61 35.71 -1.91
N LEU A 335 23.39 34.82 -1.30
CA LEU A 335 23.83 34.94 0.08
C LEU A 335 24.66 36.21 0.32
N SER A 336 25.55 36.56 -0.61
CA SER A 336 26.38 37.77 -0.53
C SER A 336 25.54 39.06 -0.51
N ASP A 337 24.44 39.10 -1.25
CA ASP A 337 23.54 40.25 -1.28
C ASP A 337 22.75 40.36 0.03
N ILE A 338 22.33 39.22 0.60
CA ILE A 338 21.68 39.14 1.91
C ILE A 338 22.65 39.63 3.00
N GLN A 339 23.90 39.19 2.97
CA GLN A 339 24.93 39.62 3.93
C GLN A 339 25.12 41.13 3.91
N LYS A 340 25.24 41.70 2.72
CA LYS A 340 25.35 43.15 2.53
C LYS A 340 24.08 43.90 2.95
N TYR A 341 22.90 43.35 2.70
CA TYR A 341 21.62 44.00 3.00
C TYR A 341 21.33 44.07 4.50
N TYR A 342 21.61 43.00 5.25
CA TYR A 342 21.37 42.92 6.70
C TYR A 342 22.60 43.31 7.53
N ASP A 343 23.74 43.61 6.91
CA ASP A 343 25.02 43.88 7.57
C ASP A 343 25.42 42.75 8.54
N ILE A 344 25.39 41.52 8.03
CA ILE A 344 25.68 40.30 8.81
C ILE A 344 26.99 39.66 8.35
N ASP A 345 27.70 39.06 9.31
CA ASP A 345 28.93 38.31 9.05
C ASP A 345 28.65 36.88 8.55
N ASP A 346 29.72 36.15 8.22
CA ASP A 346 29.63 34.78 7.73
C ASP A 346 29.02 33.82 8.78
N ALA A 347 29.18 34.10 10.07
CA ALA A 347 28.62 33.29 11.14
C ALA A 347 27.09 33.39 11.17
N MET A 348 26.55 34.60 11.08
CA MET A 348 25.10 34.85 10.97
C MET A 348 24.53 34.34 9.64
N ALA A 349 25.30 34.44 8.54
CA ALA A 349 24.92 33.87 7.25
C ALA A 349 24.78 32.34 7.32
N GLY A 350 25.75 31.65 7.95
CA GLY A 350 25.68 30.21 8.21
C GLY A 350 24.51 29.83 9.14
N PHE A 351 24.20 30.69 10.11
CA PHE A 351 23.11 30.46 11.07
C PHE A 351 21.72 30.39 10.41
N LEU A 352 21.53 31.01 9.24
CA LEU A 352 20.30 30.88 8.43
C LEU A 352 19.98 29.41 8.12
N GLN A 353 20.99 28.66 7.66
CA GLN A 353 20.84 27.25 7.34
C GLN A 353 20.62 26.42 8.61
N THR A 354 21.30 26.75 9.71
CA THR A 354 21.16 26.05 10.99
C THR A 354 19.74 26.17 11.54
N VAL A 355 19.16 27.39 11.57
CA VAL A 355 17.80 27.62 12.08
C VAL A 355 16.77 26.86 11.24
N PHE A 356 16.93 26.87 9.91
CA PHE A 356 16.10 26.09 8.99
C PHE A 356 16.13 24.58 9.34
N ILE A 357 17.32 23.99 9.50
CA ILE A 357 17.46 22.55 9.81
C ILE A 357 16.89 22.21 11.19
N ILE A 358 17.07 23.07 12.20
CA ILE A 358 16.52 22.84 13.56
C ILE A 358 15.00 22.73 13.52
N PHE A 359 14.33 23.69 12.86
CA PHE A 359 12.87 23.68 12.73
C PHE A 359 12.40 22.45 11.93
N TYR A 360 13.11 22.13 10.86
CA TYR A 360 12.85 20.93 10.07
C TYR A 360 12.88 19.66 10.93
N MET A 361 13.93 19.47 11.74
CA MET A 361 14.09 18.27 12.60
C MET A 361 13.05 18.18 13.72
N ILE A 362 12.62 19.31 14.29
CA ILE A 362 11.59 19.33 15.35
C ILE A 362 10.22 18.94 14.76
N PHE A 363 9.89 19.48 13.59
CA PHE A 363 8.57 19.28 12.99
C PHE A 363 8.47 18.01 12.13
N ALA A 364 9.59 17.43 11.71
CA ALA A 364 9.59 16.18 10.95
C ALA A 364 8.85 15.04 11.69
N PRO A 365 9.20 14.63 12.92
CA PRO A 365 8.47 13.59 13.65
C PRO A 365 6.98 13.90 13.84
N LEU A 366 6.64 15.18 14.04
CA LEU A 366 5.25 15.63 14.15
C LEU A 366 4.48 15.42 12.84
N CYS A 367 5.05 15.83 11.71
CA CYS A 367 4.46 15.59 10.40
C CYS A 367 4.33 14.10 10.07
N GLY A 368 5.30 13.28 10.50
CA GLY A 368 5.23 11.81 10.38
C GLY A 368 4.05 11.23 11.15
N PHE A 369 3.90 11.62 12.42
CA PHE A 369 2.78 11.20 13.26
C PHE A 369 1.42 11.60 12.68
N LEU A 370 1.30 12.86 12.25
CA LEU A 370 0.07 13.39 11.65
C LEU A 370 -0.22 12.69 10.32
N GLY A 371 0.81 12.47 9.49
CA GLY A 371 0.71 11.83 8.17
C GLY A 371 0.17 10.39 8.22
N ASP A 372 0.42 9.66 9.29
CA ASP A 372 -0.10 8.31 9.49
C ASP A 372 -1.56 8.26 10.00
N ARG A 373 -2.06 9.36 10.58
CA ARG A 373 -3.37 9.42 11.25
C ARG A 373 -4.41 10.23 10.49
N PHE A 374 -4.02 11.34 9.89
CA PHE A 374 -4.91 12.27 9.18
C PHE A 374 -4.71 12.21 7.67
N ASN A 375 -5.53 12.91 6.91
CA ASN A 375 -5.43 12.92 5.45
C ASN A 375 -4.11 13.59 5.00
N ARG A 376 -3.26 12.84 4.28
CA ARG A 376 -1.91 13.30 3.89
C ARG A 376 -1.94 14.46 2.91
N LYS A 377 -2.86 14.45 1.94
CA LYS A 377 -3.11 15.58 1.04
C LYS A 377 -3.22 16.89 1.80
N TRP A 378 -4.07 16.96 2.83
CA TRP A 378 -4.29 18.22 3.56
C TRP A 378 -3.12 18.64 4.43
N ILE A 379 -2.41 17.70 5.06
CA ILE A 379 -1.18 18.02 5.81
C ILE A 379 -0.12 18.61 4.87
N MET A 380 0.07 17.98 3.70
CA MET A 380 0.99 18.46 2.67
C MET A 380 0.59 19.84 2.12
N THR A 381 -0.70 20.08 1.88
CA THR A 381 -1.21 21.39 1.44
C THR A 381 -0.94 22.47 2.48
N VAL A 382 -1.24 22.23 3.76
CA VAL A 382 -1.01 23.18 4.84
C VAL A 382 0.47 23.48 5.00
N GLY A 383 1.32 22.45 5.02
CA GLY A 383 2.76 22.63 5.12
C GLY A 383 3.34 23.41 3.94
N LEU A 384 2.91 23.10 2.71
CA LEU A 384 3.33 23.86 1.52
C LEU A 384 2.84 25.32 1.57
N SER A 385 1.65 25.59 2.08
CA SER A 385 1.16 26.96 2.30
C SER A 385 1.99 27.73 3.33
N ILE A 386 2.39 27.07 4.43
CA ILE A 386 3.28 27.67 5.45
C ILE A 386 4.64 28.00 4.82
N TRP A 387 5.22 27.07 4.07
CA TRP A 387 6.51 27.27 3.40
C TRP A 387 6.44 28.42 2.39
N VAL A 388 5.50 28.37 1.43
CA VAL A 388 5.34 29.41 0.40
C VAL A 388 5.06 30.79 1.01
N GLY A 389 4.20 30.84 2.04
CA GLY A 389 3.90 32.07 2.76
C GLY A 389 5.12 32.63 3.50
N ALA A 390 5.92 31.77 4.15
CA ALA A 390 7.12 32.19 4.87
C ALA A 390 8.22 32.70 3.93
N VAL A 391 8.44 32.05 2.78
CA VAL A 391 9.40 32.53 1.77
C VAL A 391 8.96 33.90 1.24
N LEU A 392 7.68 34.04 0.86
CA LEU A 392 7.17 35.31 0.34
C LEU A 392 7.27 36.42 1.39
N ALA A 393 6.85 36.16 2.63
CA ALA A 393 6.96 37.10 3.75
C ALA A 393 8.41 37.51 4.02
N SER A 394 9.36 36.56 3.93
CA SER A 394 10.79 36.83 4.14
C SER A 394 11.36 37.85 3.14
N SER A 395 10.77 37.96 1.95
CA SER A 395 11.20 38.89 0.90
C SER A 395 10.76 40.35 1.11
N PHE A 396 9.95 40.62 2.15
CA PHE A 396 9.47 41.96 2.50
C PHE A 396 10.07 42.48 3.82
N ILE A 397 10.96 41.71 4.45
CA ILE A 397 11.57 42.09 5.72
C ILE A 397 12.61 43.21 5.49
N PRO A 398 12.52 44.34 6.20
CA PRO A 398 13.51 45.41 6.08
C PRO A 398 14.87 45.06 6.72
N ALA A 399 15.92 45.74 6.28
CA ALA A 399 17.32 45.51 6.69
C ALA A 399 17.58 45.53 8.21
N ASN A 400 16.77 46.27 8.99
CA ASN A 400 16.93 46.37 10.44
C ASN A 400 16.34 45.17 11.23
N HIS A 401 15.69 44.22 10.56
CA HIS A 401 14.96 43.11 11.19
C HIS A 401 15.45 41.73 10.76
N PHE A 402 16.77 41.51 10.77
CA PHE A 402 17.39 40.22 10.44
C PHE A 402 16.80 39.03 11.22
N ILE A 403 16.54 39.18 12.53
CA ILE A 403 16.00 38.09 13.35
C ILE A 403 14.63 37.61 12.85
N VAL A 404 13.80 38.51 12.31
CA VAL A 404 12.49 38.14 11.73
C VAL A 404 12.70 37.35 10.44
N PHE A 405 13.63 37.79 9.59
CA PHE A 405 14.02 37.06 8.39
C PHE A 405 14.55 35.65 8.73
N LEU A 406 15.43 35.56 9.74
CA LEU A 406 15.98 34.31 10.26
C LEU A 406 14.89 33.36 10.78
N LEU A 407 13.94 33.84 11.58
CA LEU A 407 12.83 33.02 12.08
C LEU A 407 11.92 32.54 10.95
N LEU A 408 11.66 33.39 9.94
CA LEU A 408 10.91 32.98 8.75
C LEU A 408 11.63 31.87 7.97
N ARG A 409 12.97 31.87 7.93
CA ARG A 409 13.75 30.74 7.39
C ARG A 409 13.58 29.46 8.21
N GLY A 410 13.47 29.58 9.53
CA GLY A 410 13.05 28.46 10.38
C GLY A 410 11.67 27.92 9.99
N VAL A 411 10.68 28.81 9.83
CA VAL A 411 9.30 28.43 9.46
C VAL A 411 9.24 27.73 8.09
N VAL A 412 10.09 28.10 7.13
CA VAL A 412 10.24 27.38 5.85
C VAL A 412 10.58 25.90 6.09
N GLY A 413 11.45 25.59 7.05
CA GLY A 413 11.80 24.22 7.43
C GLY A 413 10.62 23.37 7.90
N ILE A 414 9.61 23.98 8.53
CA ILE A 414 8.37 23.28 8.96
C ILE A 414 7.60 22.75 7.74
N GLY A 415 7.38 23.61 6.75
CA GLY A 415 6.61 23.25 5.57
C GLY A 415 7.33 22.25 4.68
N GLU A 416 8.65 22.41 4.52
CA GLU A 416 9.46 21.44 3.79
C GLU A 416 9.50 20.05 4.45
N ALA A 417 9.60 19.99 5.78
CA ALA A 417 9.59 18.72 6.51
C ALA A 417 8.31 17.93 6.22
N SER A 418 7.16 18.61 6.23
CA SER A 418 5.87 17.97 5.94
C SER A 418 5.85 17.31 4.55
N TYR A 419 6.39 17.98 3.55
CA TYR A 419 6.39 17.54 2.17
C TYR A 419 7.29 16.31 1.97
N ALA A 420 8.54 16.40 2.44
CA ALA A 420 9.54 15.35 2.30
C ALA A 420 9.12 14.03 2.96
N ILE A 421 8.33 14.11 4.03
CA ILE A 421 7.85 12.94 4.77
C ILE A 421 6.68 12.26 4.05
N ILE A 422 5.73 13.07 3.55
CA ILE A 422 4.44 12.60 3.05
C ILE A 422 4.50 12.14 1.59
N ALA A 423 5.19 12.89 0.72
CA ALA A 423 5.16 12.63 -0.72
C ALA A 423 5.60 11.21 -1.11
N PRO A 424 6.68 10.63 -0.54
CA PRO A 424 7.09 9.26 -0.86
C PRO A 424 6.05 8.21 -0.48
N THR A 425 5.27 8.42 0.59
CA THR A 425 4.26 7.44 1.02
C THR A 425 2.98 7.52 0.18
N ILE A 426 2.61 8.71 -0.32
CA ILE A 426 1.55 8.86 -1.32
C ILE A 426 1.94 8.12 -2.60
N ILE A 427 3.17 8.32 -3.10
CA ILE A 427 3.69 7.59 -4.26
C ILE A 427 3.67 6.08 -4.02
N ALA A 428 4.02 5.64 -2.81
CA ALA A 428 4.06 4.23 -2.47
C ALA A 428 2.70 3.54 -2.53
N ASP A 429 1.63 4.26 -2.20
CA ASP A 429 0.26 3.72 -2.24
C ASP A 429 -0.35 3.79 -3.66
N MET A 430 0.26 4.54 -4.58
CA MET A 430 -0.20 4.67 -5.97
C MET A 430 0.42 3.66 -6.93
N PHE A 431 1.62 3.17 -6.64
CA PHE A 431 2.39 2.30 -7.54
C PHE A 431 2.85 1.03 -6.86
N THR A 432 2.78 -0.09 -7.56
CA THR A 432 3.22 -1.40 -7.07
C THR A 432 4.61 -1.77 -7.60
N LYS A 433 5.30 -2.64 -6.85
CA LYS A 433 6.53 -3.36 -7.27
C LYS A 433 7.55 -2.48 -8.01
N LEU A 434 7.82 -2.79 -9.28
CA LEU A 434 8.87 -2.17 -10.09
C LEU A 434 8.53 -0.74 -10.51
N ALA A 435 7.23 -0.46 -10.70
CA ALA A 435 6.77 0.88 -11.04
C ALA A 435 7.06 1.84 -9.89
N ARG A 436 6.83 1.40 -8.64
CA ARG A 436 7.15 2.18 -7.44
C ARG A 436 8.61 2.62 -7.39
N SER A 437 9.55 1.68 -7.50
CA SER A 437 10.98 2.03 -7.44
C SER A 437 11.39 2.98 -8.58
N ARG A 438 10.82 2.83 -9.79
CA ARG A 438 11.10 3.73 -10.94
C ARG A 438 10.52 5.13 -10.76
N ILE A 439 9.33 5.23 -10.18
CA ILE A 439 8.71 6.53 -9.90
C ILE A 439 9.46 7.24 -8.77
N LEU A 440 9.87 6.51 -7.73
CA LEU A 440 10.72 7.06 -6.66
C LEU A 440 12.08 7.52 -7.20
N MET A 441 12.67 6.80 -8.16
CA MET A 441 13.88 7.23 -8.87
C MET A 441 13.68 8.62 -9.50
N VAL A 442 12.60 8.81 -10.28
CA VAL A 442 12.27 10.10 -10.91
C VAL A 442 12.02 11.17 -9.85
N PHE A 443 11.26 10.85 -8.81
CA PHE A 443 11.01 11.76 -7.68
C PHE A 443 12.30 12.29 -7.04
N TYR A 444 13.30 11.43 -6.85
CA TYR A 444 14.58 11.79 -6.23
C TYR A 444 15.57 12.47 -7.18
N PHE A 445 15.36 12.48 -8.50
CA PHE A 445 16.13 13.35 -9.41
C PHE A 445 15.93 14.83 -9.11
N ALA A 446 14.83 15.19 -8.44
CA ALA A 446 14.58 16.57 -8.02
C ALA A 446 15.66 17.11 -7.05
N ILE A 447 16.36 16.24 -6.31
CA ILE A 447 17.45 16.65 -5.41
C ILE A 447 18.60 17.32 -6.19
N PRO A 448 19.33 16.60 -7.07
CA PRO A 448 20.45 17.19 -7.81
C PRO A 448 20.02 18.29 -8.79
N VAL A 449 18.87 18.10 -9.47
CA VAL A 449 18.39 19.07 -10.46
C VAL A 449 17.90 20.35 -9.78
N GLY A 450 17.16 20.22 -8.67
CA GLY A 450 16.63 21.35 -7.91
C GLY A 450 17.73 22.18 -7.29
N SER A 451 18.76 21.54 -6.72
CA SER A 451 19.91 22.27 -6.16
C SER A 451 20.65 23.11 -7.21
N GLY A 452 20.86 22.56 -8.41
CA GLY A 452 21.50 23.30 -9.51
C GLY A 452 20.64 24.47 -9.99
N LEU A 453 19.33 24.25 -10.18
CA LEU A 453 18.40 25.30 -10.57
C LEU A 453 18.29 26.41 -9.51
N GLY A 454 18.42 26.08 -8.21
CA GLY A 454 18.37 27.06 -7.12
C GLY A 454 19.42 28.15 -7.26
N TYR A 455 20.69 27.75 -7.48
CA TYR A 455 21.77 28.71 -7.70
C TYR A 455 21.54 29.58 -8.93
N VAL A 456 21.14 28.97 -10.05
CA VAL A 456 20.95 29.67 -11.33
C VAL A 456 19.79 30.65 -11.26
N VAL A 457 18.64 30.23 -10.71
CA VAL A 457 17.45 31.07 -10.60
C VAL A 457 17.67 32.18 -9.58
N GLY A 458 18.25 31.87 -8.41
CA GLY A 458 18.51 32.86 -7.37
C GLY A 458 19.41 33.98 -7.86
N SER A 459 20.60 33.64 -8.38
CA SER A 459 21.58 34.62 -8.87
C SER A 459 21.13 35.32 -10.17
N GLY A 460 20.57 34.58 -11.12
CA GLY A 460 20.16 35.11 -12.42
C GLY A 460 19.00 36.10 -12.33
N VAL A 461 17.99 35.79 -11.50
CA VAL A 461 16.83 36.69 -11.31
C VAL A 461 17.22 37.88 -10.44
N SER A 462 18.04 37.70 -9.40
CA SER A 462 18.61 38.82 -8.63
C SER A 462 19.32 39.80 -9.56
N SER A 463 20.19 39.29 -10.44
CA SER A 463 20.96 40.10 -11.40
C SER A 463 20.05 40.81 -12.43
N ALA A 464 19.00 40.15 -12.90
CA ALA A 464 18.09 40.71 -13.90
C ALA A 464 17.23 41.86 -13.36
N PHE A 465 16.81 41.79 -12.09
CA PHE A 465 15.96 42.82 -11.46
C PHE A 465 16.75 43.80 -10.57
N GLY A 466 18.04 43.57 -10.36
CA GLY A 466 18.92 44.42 -9.54
C GLY A 466 18.70 44.30 -8.03
N GLU A 467 17.90 43.35 -7.58
CA GLU A 467 17.46 43.19 -6.19
C GLU A 467 17.37 41.70 -5.82
N TRP A 468 18.03 41.29 -4.73
CA TRP A 468 18.11 39.90 -4.28
C TRP A 468 16.76 39.31 -3.89
N GLN A 469 15.82 40.15 -3.46
CA GLN A 469 14.47 39.75 -3.07
C GLN A 469 13.74 39.07 -4.26
N TRP A 470 14.01 39.48 -5.50
CA TRP A 470 13.41 38.84 -6.68
C TRP A 470 13.95 37.43 -6.92
N GLY A 471 15.20 37.16 -6.54
CA GLY A 471 15.78 35.81 -6.59
C GLY A 471 15.00 34.79 -5.75
N ILE A 472 14.45 35.22 -4.61
CA ILE A 472 13.65 34.35 -3.73
C ILE A 472 12.14 34.43 -4.01
N ARG A 473 11.64 35.49 -4.66
CA ARG A 473 10.19 35.66 -4.96
C ARG A 473 9.67 34.75 -6.07
N VAL A 474 10.54 34.12 -6.86
CA VAL A 474 10.10 33.20 -7.93
C VAL A 474 9.51 31.91 -7.35
N THR A 475 10.10 31.35 -6.29
CA THR A 475 9.68 30.06 -5.74
C THR A 475 8.25 30.09 -5.15
N PRO A 476 7.79 31.16 -4.44
CA PRO A 476 6.41 31.25 -3.99
C PRO A 476 5.37 31.28 -5.12
N PHE A 477 5.64 31.95 -6.25
CA PHE A 477 4.67 32.00 -7.35
C PHE A 477 4.40 30.61 -7.93
N VAL A 478 5.46 29.83 -8.18
CA VAL A 478 5.31 28.45 -8.64
C VAL A 478 4.71 27.57 -7.53
N GLY A 479 5.07 27.84 -6.27
CA GLY A 479 4.50 27.17 -5.10
C GLY A 479 2.99 27.34 -4.97
N ILE A 480 2.44 28.54 -5.20
CA ILE A 480 0.99 28.79 -5.21
C ILE A 480 0.29 27.95 -6.29
N LEU A 481 0.85 27.89 -7.50
CA LEU A 481 0.32 27.04 -8.57
C LEU A 481 0.33 25.56 -8.16
N CYS A 482 1.38 25.10 -7.49
CA CYS A 482 1.47 23.74 -6.99
C CYS A 482 0.46 23.44 -5.86
N ILE A 483 0.19 24.40 -4.97
CA ILE A 483 -0.85 24.29 -3.93
C ILE A 483 -2.22 24.08 -4.58
N LEU A 484 -2.56 24.91 -5.58
CA LEU A 484 -3.80 24.76 -6.33
C LEU A 484 -3.86 23.40 -7.04
N ALA A 485 -2.76 22.97 -7.66
CA ALA A 485 -2.66 21.67 -8.31
C ALA A 485 -2.88 20.51 -7.32
N ILE A 486 -2.34 20.55 -6.10
CA ILE A 486 -2.61 19.54 -5.06
C ILE A 486 -4.11 19.53 -4.72
N ILE A 487 -4.71 20.70 -4.48
CA ILE A 487 -6.10 20.81 -4.03
C ILE A 487 -7.05 20.25 -5.09
N PHE A 488 -6.85 20.59 -6.37
CA PHE A 488 -7.79 20.24 -7.43
C PHE A 488 -7.48 18.93 -8.17
N VAL A 489 -6.20 18.52 -8.26
CA VAL A 489 -5.79 17.40 -9.11
C VAL A 489 -5.44 16.15 -8.31
N ILE A 490 -4.73 16.30 -7.19
CA ILE A 490 -4.30 15.15 -6.37
C ILE A 490 -5.48 14.65 -5.54
N GLU A 491 -5.81 13.37 -5.68
CA GLU A 491 -6.69 12.65 -4.76
C GLU A 491 -5.84 11.78 -3.83
N GLU A 492 -6.20 11.79 -2.55
CA GLU A 492 -5.52 11.00 -1.53
C GLU A 492 -5.75 9.50 -1.81
N PRO A 493 -4.70 8.71 -2.13
CA PRO A 493 -4.85 7.28 -2.28
C PRO A 493 -5.17 6.63 -0.93
N GLU A 494 -5.97 5.56 -0.95
CA GLU A 494 -6.18 4.73 0.23
C GLU A 494 -4.83 4.16 0.69
N ARG A 495 -4.56 4.20 2.00
CA ARG A 495 -3.30 3.69 2.55
C ARG A 495 -3.21 2.19 2.31
N GLY A 496 -2.09 1.73 1.75
CA GLY A 496 -1.95 0.33 1.38
C GLY A 496 -2.71 -0.06 0.11
N ALA A 497 -3.23 0.89 -0.67
CA ALA A 497 -3.97 0.60 -1.90
C ALA A 497 -3.13 -0.22 -2.90
N ALA A 498 -1.86 0.15 -3.07
CA ALA A 498 -0.91 -0.61 -3.88
C ALA A 498 -0.79 -2.05 -3.40
N GLU A 499 -0.65 -2.28 -2.10
CA GLU A 499 -0.55 -3.61 -1.52
C GLU A 499 -1.83 -4.43 -1.69
N LYS A 500 -3.01 -3.81 -1.55
CA LYS A 500 -4.33 -4.42 -1.78
C LYS A 500 -4.49 -4.89 -3.23
N VAL A 501 -4.10 -4.07 -4.20
CA VAL A 501 -4.08 -4.43 -5.63
C VAL A 501 -3.15 -5.61 -5.89
N ASP A 502 -2.06 -5.72 -5.14
CA ASP A 502 -1.12 -6.83 -5.21
C ASP A 502 -1.57 -8.10 -4.47
N GLY A 503 -2.76 -8.11 -3.84
CA GLY A 503 -3.36 -9.30 -3.20
C GLY A 503 -3.18 -9.40 -1.67
N ALA A 504 -2.96 -8.28 -0.98
CA ALA A 504 -2.97 -8.25 0.49
C ALA A 504 -4.39 -8.07 1.04
N ASP A 505 -4.89 -9.09 1.73
CA ASP A 505 -6.24 -9.10 2.32
C ASP A 505 -6.39 -8.08 3.47
N HIS A 506 -5.34 -7.85 4.26
CA HIS A 506 -5.37 -6.99 5.45
C HIS A 506 -4.71 -5.62 5.25
N ALA A 507 -4.39 -5.23 4.00
CA ALA A 507 -3.64 -4.01 3.72
C ALA A 507 -4.27 -2.72 4.26
N THR A 508 -5.61 -2.71 4.35
CA THR A 508 -6.41 -1.55 4.74
C THR A 508 -7.01 -1.69 6.14
N GLU A 509 -6.80 -2.82 6.82
CA GLU A 509 -7.36 -3.05 8.17
C GLU A 509 -6.70 -2.12 9.19
N ALA A 510 -7.54 -1.32 9.86
CA ALA A 510 -7.09 -0.28 10.76
C ALA A 510 -6.93 -0.82 12.20
N ILE A 511 -5.69 -1.11 12.61
CA ILE A 511 -5.36 -1.23 14.03
C ILE A 511 -5.06 0.17 14.55
N LYS A 512 -5.86 0.67 15.50
CA LYS A 512 -5.56 1.92 16.21
C LYS A 512 -4.38 1.65 17.15
N THR A 513 -3.24 2.28 16.89
CA THR A 513 -2.01 2.12 17.68
C THR A 513 -1.61 3.43 18.34
N SER A 514 -1.02 3.35 19.53
CA SER A 514 -0.41 4.51 20.19
C SER A 514 0.90 4.88 19.51
N TYR A 515 1.33 6.14 19.66
CA TYR A 515 2.64 6.61 19.17
C TYR A 515 3.78 5.75 19.72
N LEU A 516 3.73 5.40 21.01
CA LEU A 516 4.74 4.56 21.64
C LEU A 516 4.77 3.14 21.07
N ASP A 517 3.61 2.61 20.66
CA ASP A 517 3.55 1.29 20.02
C ASP A 517 4.13 1.33 18.60
N ASP A 518 3.91 2.42 17.88
CA ASP A 518 4.52 2.64 16.57
C ASP A 518 6.05 2.74 16.71
N MET A 519 6.55 3.44 17.71
CA MET A 519 8.00 3.51 18.00
C MET A 519 8.60 2.17 18.39
N LYS A 520 7.96 1.43 19.29
CA LYS A 520 8.39 0.07 19.67
C LYS A 520 8.44 -0.85 18.45
N TYR A 521 7.45 -0.75 17.56
CA TYR A 521 7.44 -1.50 16.32
C TYR A 521 8.62 -1.14 15.42
N LEU A 522 8.89 0.16 15.20
CA LEU A 522 10.02 0.56 14.34
C LEU A 522 11.36 0.09 14.89
N LEU A 523 11.52 0.10 16.21
CA LEU A 523 12.71 -0.46 16.87
C LEU A 523 12.78 -2.00 16.84
N SER A 524 11.68 -2.69 16.54
CA SER A 524 11.67 -4.14 16.36
C SER A 524 12.10 -4.58 14.95
N VAL A 525 11.91 -3.70 13.95
CA VAL A 525 12.28 -3.97 12.55
C VAL A 525 13.78 -3.72 12.35
N LYS A 526 14.56 -4.80 12.37
CA LYS A 526 16.03 -4.74 12.33
C LYS A 526 16.54 -4.10 11.05
N THR A 527 15.92 -4.40 9.92
CA THR A 527 16.29 -3.84 8.61
C THR A 527 16.16 -2.32 8.62
N TYR A 528 15.12 -1.77 9.25
CA TYR A 528 14.91 -0.33 9.37
C TYR A 528 16.00 0.35 10.22
N ILE A 529 16.41 -0.27 11.32
CA ILE A 529 17.51 0.25 12.16
C ILE A 529 18.81 0.29 11.36
N TRP A 530 19.21 -0.84 10.77
CA TRP A 530 20.48 -0.95 10.07
C TRP A 530 20.52 -0.10 8.80
N SER A 531 19.41 -0.01 8.06
CA SER A 531 19.33 0.88 6.90
C SER A 531 19.37 2.35 7.30
N THR A 532 18.79 2.73 8.44
CA THR A 532 18.87 4.10 8.98
C THR A 532 20.30 4.46 9.39
N ILE A 533 21.04 3.56 10.03
CA ILE A 533 22.46 3.77 10.37
C ILE A 533 23.31 3.92 9.10
N GLY A 534 23.09 3.04 8.11
CA GLY A 534 23.79 3.09 6.83
C GLY A 534 23.52 4.39 6.08
N TYR A 535 22.24 4.75 5.94
CA TYR A 535 21.83 5.98 5.27
C TYR A 535 22.34 7.24 5.97
N THR A 536 22.29 7.29 7.31
CA THR A 536 22.81 8.41 8.10
C THR A 536 24.31 8.61 7.86
N SER A 537 25.08 7.52 7.80
CA SER A 537 26.51 7.56 7.46
C SER A 537 26.77 8.08 6.04
N VAL A 538 25.95 7.68 5.06
CA VAL A 538 26.02 8.21 3.68
C VAL A 538 25.71 9.72 3.65
N VAL A 539 24.70 10.17 4.39
CA VAL A 539 24.33 11.58 4.46
C VAL A 539 25.42 12.42 5.16
N PHE A 540 26.05 11.90 6.22
CA PHE A 540 27.23 12.52 6.85
C PHE A 540 28.33 12.80 5.82
N VAL A 541 28.68 11.78 5.05
CA VAL A 541 29.76 11.84 4.07
C VAL A 541 29.40 12.80 2.95
N THR A 542 28.17 12.72 2.44
CA THR A 542 27.69 13.58 1.36
C THR A 542 27.64 15.05 1.79
N GLY A 543 27.11 15.36 2.98
CA GLY A 543 27.05 16.72 3.50
C GLY A 543 28.44 17.31 3.77
N THR A 544 29.33 16.52 4.39
CA THR A 544 30.73 16.91 4.61
C THR A 544 31.44 17.18 3.28
N LEU A 545 31.29 16.29 2.31
CA LEU A 545 31.91 16.42 1.00
C LEU A 545 31.39 17.65 0.26
N ALA A 546 30.08 17.91 0.30
CA ALA A 546 29.48 19.09 -0.31
C ALA A 546 30.03 20.41 0.24
N TRP A 547 30.29 20.46 1.56
CA TRP A 547 30.81 21.65 2.21
C TRP A 547 32.32 21.84 2.01
N TRP A 548 33.10 20.78 2.23
CA TRP A 548 34.55 20.89 2.35
C TRP A 548 35.32 20.53 1.09
N ALA A 549 34.74 19.80 0.12
CA ALA A 549 35.49 19.43 -1.08
C ALA A 549 35.88 20.63 -1.95
N PRO A 550 34.99 21.60 -2.25
CA PRO A 550 35.37 22.80 -3.00
C PRO A 550 36.46 23.59 -2.26
N THR A 551 36.29 23.79 -0.95
CA THR A 551 37.24 24.51 -0.09
C THR A 551 38.59 23.81 -0.02
N GLY A 552 38.63 22.47 0.07
CA GLY A 552 39.87 21.70 0.02
C GLY A 552 40.63 21.88 -1.29
N ILE A 553 39.93 21.91 -2.43
CA ILE A 553 40.54 22.17 -3.73
C ILE A 553 41.05 23.63 -3.83
N GLN A 554 40.33 24.59 -3.25
CA GLN A 554 40.78 25.98 -3.15
C GLN A 554 42.06 26.10 -2.30
N TYR A 555 42.13 25.44 -1.14
CA TYR A 555 43.35 25.41 -0.31
C TYR A 555 44.55 24.83 -1.06
N SER A 556 44.37 23.70 -1.76
CA SER A 556 45.44 23.11 -2.57
C SER A 556 45.88 24.05 -3.69
N THR A 557 44.94 24.67 -4.39
CA THR A 557 45.24 25.59 -5.50
C THR A 557 45.97 26.85 -5.02
N ALA A 558 45.58 27.38 -3.86
CA ALA A 558 46.26 28.51 -3.23
C ALA A 558 47.69 28.15 -2.81
N ALA A 559 47.87 26.95 -2.22
CA ALA A 559 49.19 26.43 -1.85
C ALA A 559 50.10 26.23 -3.09
N ASP A 560 49.57 25.69 -4.19
CA ASP A 560 50.33 25.48 -5.44
C ASP A 560 50.76 26.80 -6.08
N LYS A 561 49.97 27.87 -5.89
CA LYS A 561 50.29 29.24 -6.33
C LYS A 561 51.17 30.02 -5.36
N GLY A 562 51.49 29.46 -4.19
CA GLY A 562 52.29 30.13 -3.16
C GLY A 562 51.60 31.35 -2.52
N LEU A 563 50.26 31.36 -2.47
CA LEU A 563 49.48 32.43 -1.84
C LEU A 563 49.51 32.30 -0.32
N ALA A 564 49.46 33.44 0.38
CA ALA A 564 49.48 33.48 1.85
C ALA A 564 48.11 33.14 2.46
N ASP A 565 47.02 33.49 1.78
CA ASP A 565 45.65 33.14 2.18
C ASP A 565 44.84 32.68 0.95
N VAL A 566 43.85 31.81 1.15
CA VAL A 566 42.83 31.48 0.13
C VAL A 566 42.03 32.70 -0.28
N LYS A 567 41.91 33.71 0.58
CA LYS A 567 41.27 34.98 0.22
C LYS A 567 41.92 35.65 -1.00
N ASP A 568 43.23 35.49 -1.16
CA ASP A 568 44.01 36.05 -2.28
C ASP A 568 43.80 35.29 -3.59
N LEU A 569 43.16 34.11 -3.54
CA LEU A 569 42.80 33.35 -4.74
C LEU A 569 41.68 34.08 -5.48
N ASP A 570 41.88 34.24 -6.79
CA ASP A 570 40.96 34.94 -7.68
C ASP A 570 39.52 34.40 -7.61
N SER A 571 38.56 35.33 -7.61
CA SER A 571 37.13 35.03 -7.45
C SER A 571 36.58 34.19 -8.60
N GLU A 572 37.07 34.39 -9.83
CA GLU A 572 36.65 33.58 -11.00
C GLU A 572 37.03 32.11 -10.81
N GLN A 573 38.21 31.85 -10.23
CA GLN A 573 38.66 30.49 -9.94
C GLN A 573 37.85 29.81 -8.84
N LYS A 574 37.54 30.52 -7.75
CA LYS A 574 36.68 30.01 -6.67
C LYS A 574 35.31 29.61 -7.19
N ASN A 575 34.74 30.46 -8.05
CA ASN A 575 33.45 30.22 -8.71
C ASN A 575 33.54 29.01 -9.65
N THR A 576 34.61 28.89 -10.43
CA THR A 576 34.84 27.76 -11.33
C THR A 576 34.92 26.43 -10.57
N ILE A 577 35.67 26.36 -9.47
CA ILE A 577 35.79 25.15 -8.64
C ILE A 577 34.42 24.73 -8.09
N SER A 578 33.65 25.68 -7.56
CA SER A 578 32.33 25.44 -7.00
C SER A 578 31.32 24.99 -8.07
N LEU A 579 31.36 25.60 -9.26
CA LEU A 579 30.52 25.25 -10.40
C LEU A 579 30.84 23.83 -10.92
N VAL A 580 32.12 23.47 -11.04
CA VAL A 580 32.53 22.12 -11.46
C VAL A 580 32.06 21.07 -10.45
N PHE A 581 32.25 21.31 -9.15
CA PHE A 581 31.75 20.42 -8.10
C PHE A 581 30.23 20.28 -8.13
N GLY A 582 29.50 21.39 -8.31
CA GLY A 582 28.04 21.40 -8.45
C GLY A 582 27.56 20.60 -9.67
N ALA A 583 28.21 20.77 -10.83
CA ALA A 583 27.92 20.01 -12.05
C ALA A 583 28.18 18.51 -11.86
N ILE A 584 29.31 18.14 -11.24
CA ILE A 584 29.64 16.76 -10.88
C ILE A 584 28.58 16.17 -9.95
N THR A 585 28.15 16.91 -8.93
CA THR A 585 27.14 16.46 -7.98
C THR A 585 25.79 16.25 -8.66
N CYS A 586 25.42 17.13 -9.59
CA CYS A 586 24.17 17.00 -10.34
C CYS A 586 24.17 15.77 -11.25
N VAL A 587 25.19 15.63 -12.11
CA VAL A 587 25.30 14.51 -13.06
C VAL A 587 25.52 13.20 -12.31
N GLY A 588 26.43 13.17 -11.34
CA GLY A 588 26.72 12.00 -10.51
C GLY A 588 25.51 11.58 -9.69
N GLY A 589 24.71 12.53 -9.19
CA GLY A 589 23.45 12.25 -8.49
C GLY A 589 22.42 11.56 -9.37
N ILE A 590 22.15 12.10 -10.57
CA ILE A 590 21.21 11.50 -11.53
C ILE A 590 21.68 10.11 -11.96
N VAL A 591 22.95 9.98 -12.34
CA VAL A 591 23.54 8.70 -12.76
C VAL A 591 23.50 7.71 -11.62
N GLY A 592 23.87 8.11 -10.40
CA GLY A 592 23.88 7.25 -9.21
C GLY A 592 22.49 6.74 -8.86
N VAL A 593 21.49 7.61 -8.75
CA VAL A 593 20.11 7.21 -8.44
C VAL A 593 19.56 6.26 -9.51
N THR A 594 19.84 6.53 -10.79
CA THR A 594 19.43 5.67 -11.92
C THR A 594 20.08 4.29 -11.84
N LEU A 595 21.41 4.26 -11.72
CA LEU A 595 22.18 3.02 -11.64
C LEU A 595 21.74 2.18 -10.45
N GLY A 596 21.44 2.80 -9.31
CA GLY A 596 21.03 2.10 -8.10
C GLY A 596 19.71 1.35 -8.32
N VAL A 597 18.69 2.06 -8.79
CA VAL A 597 17.37 1.46 -9.01
C VAL A 597 17.42 0.42 -10.11
N VAL A 598 18.09 0.70 -11.23
CA VAL A 598 18.19 -0.25 -12.35
C VAL A 598 18.98 -1.50 -11.96
N ALA A 599 20.14 -1.35 -11.29
CA ALA A 599 20.96 -2.47 -10.86
C ALA A 599 20.22 -3.34 -9.84
N SER A 600 19.52 -2.73 -8.88
CA SER A 600 18.71 -3.47 -7.91
C SER A 600 17.58 -4.25 -8.61
N GLN A 601 16.88 -3.63 -9.56
CA GLN A 601 15.81 -4.31 -10.32
C GLN A 601 16.34 -5.50 -11.13
N ILE A 602 17.44 -5.31 -11.87
CA ILE A 602 18.05 -6.38 -12.67
C ILE A 602 18.47 -7.55 -11.77
N TRP A 603 19.10 -7.26 -10.63
CA TRP A 603 19.53 -8.29 -9.68
C TRP A 603 18.34 -9.00 -9.00
N ARG A 604 17.32 -8.26 -8.58
CA ARG A 604 16.11 -8.80 -7.93
C ARG A 604 15.29 -9.70 -8.85
N GLU A 605 15.16 -9.32 -10.12
CA GLU A 605 14.42 -10.09 -11.12
C GLU A 605 15.25 -11.23 -11.75
N GLY A 606 16.58 -11.19 -11.62
CA GLY A 606 17.47 -12.15 -12.27
C GLY A 606 17.54 -11.95 -13.79
N LYS A 607 17.46 -10.71 -14.27
CA LYS A 607 17.59 -10.38 -15.70
C LYS A 607 19.06 -10.34 -16.12
N PHE A 608 19.32 -10.56 -17.42
CA PHE A 608 20.67 -10.56 -18.01
C PHE A 608 21.63 -11.50 -17.27
N PHE A 609 22.82 -11.00 -16.91
CA PHE A 609 23.87 -11.73 -16.20
C PHE A 609 23.49 -12.10 -14.75
N CYS A 610 22.45 -11.48 -14.20
CA CYS A 610 22.00 -11.74 -12.82
C CYS A 610 21.11 -12.99 -12.68
N ALA A 611 20.82 -13.73 -13.75
CA ALA A 611 19.98 -14.93 -13.70
C ALA A 611 20.48 -15.98 -12.69
N ARG A 612 21.81 -16.14 -12.56
CA ARG A 612 22.44 -17.12 -11.66
C ARG A 612 22.58 -16.61 -10.21
N ILE A 613 22.47 -15.32 -9.97
CA ILE A 613 22.68 -14.68 -8.65
C ILE A 613 21.43 -13.97 -8.12
N ARG A 614 20.25 -14.29 -8.67
CA ARG A 614 18.97 -13.68 -8.28
C ARG A 614 18.77 -13.74 -6.76
N SER A 615 18.57 -12.59 -6.15
CA SER A 615 18.40 -12.49 -4.70
C SER A 615 17.33 -11.47 -4.33
N GLY A 616 16.47 -11.85 -3.38
CA GLY A 616 15.52 -10.92 -2.77
C GLY A 616 16.18 -9.85 -1.89
N ARG A 617 17.50 -9.91 -1.70
CA ARG A 617 18.34 -8.99 -0.91
C ARG A 617 18.99 -7.89 -1.76
N ALA A 618 18.63 -7.76 -3.04
CA ALA A 618 19.30 -6.88 -3.98
C ALA A 618 19.37 -5.42 -3.51
N ASP A 619 18.26 -4.88 -2.97
CA ASP A 619 18.17 -3.49 -2.54
C ASP A 619 19.27 -3.10 -1.51
N PRO A 620 19.35 -3.73 -0.32
CA PRO A 620 20.41 -3.41 0.64
C PRO A 620 21.82 -3.80 0.14
N LEU A 621 21.97 -4.83 -0.69
CA LEU A 621 23.30 -5.20 -1.21
C LEU A 621 23.84 -4.16 -2.20
N ILE A 622 23.00 -3.56 -3.05
CA ILE A 622 23.42 -2.45 -3.91
C ILE A 622 23.82 -1.24 -3.07
N CYS A 623 23.10 -0.95 -1.99
CA CYS A 623 23.47 0.11 -1.05
C CYS A 623 24.84 -0.13 -0.40
N ALA A 624 25.10 -1.37 0.00
CA ALA A 624 26.39 -1.78 0.55
C ALA A 624 27.53 -1.65 -0.47
N ILE A 625 27.31 -2.13 -1.70
CA ILE A 625 28.28 -2.01 -2.80
C ILE A 625 28.60 -0.54 -3.08
N GLY A 626 27.57 0.31 -3.17
CA GLY A 626 27.77 1.75 -3.37
C GLY A 626 28.63 2.38 -2.27
N SER A 627 28.35 2.02 -1.01
CA SER A 627 29.12 2.52 0.12
C SER A 627 30.59 2.05 0.09
N PHE A 628 30.84 0.76 -0.16
CA PHE A 628 32.21 0.22 -0.21
C PHE A 628 33.01 0.72 -1.41
N VAL A 629 32.39 0.82 -2.58
CA VAL A 629 33.05 1.30 -3.80
C VAL A 629 33.33 2.80 -3.72
N ALA A 630 32.50 3.57 -3.01
CA ALA A 630 32.76 4.99 -2.77
C ALA A 630 34.05 5.23 -1.94
N VAL A 631 34.45 4.31 -1.05
CA VAL A 631 35.66 4.46 -0.20
C VAL A 631 36.94 4.70 -1.00
N PRO A 632 37.38 3.80 -1.91
CA PRO A 632 38.61 4.03 -2.67
C PRO A 632 38.52 5.27 -3.56
N PHE A 633 37.35 5.58 -4.14
CA PHE A 633 37.19 6.78 -4.96
C PHE A 633 37.24 8.07 -4.15
N LEU A 634 36.66 8.10 -2.95
CA LEU A 634 36.76 9.24 -2.03
C LEU A 634 38.21 9.44 -1.59
N PHE A 635 38.87 8.37 -1.13
CA PHE A 635 40.26 8.41 -0.72
C PHE A 635 41.18 8.91 -1.84
N LEU A 636 41.08 8.32 -3.03
CA LEU A 636 41.89 8.70 -4.18
C LEU A 636 41.57 10.12 -4.65
N GLY A 637 40.30 10.49 -4.73
CA GLY A 637 39.87 11.82 -5.14
C GLY A 637 40.54 12.91 -4.33
N LEU A 638 40.55 12.77 -3.00
CA LEU A 638 41.16 13.76 -2.11
C LEU A 638 42.69 13.79 -2.19
N HIS A 639 43.37 12.64 -2.28
CA HIS A 639 44.84 12.58 -2.33
C HIS A 639 45.41 13.01 -3.69
N LEU A 640 44.59 12.99 -4.74
CA LEU A 640 44.99 13.38 -6.09
C LEU A 640 44.82 14.87 -6.36
N ILE A 641 44.15 15.64 -5.49
CA ILE A 641 43.93 17.08 -5.66
C ILE A 641 45.25 17.81 -5.98
N GLY A 642 46.29 17.62 -5.16
CA GLY A 642 47.60 18.28 -5.35
C GLY A 642 48.54 17.61 -6.37
N LYS A 643 48.11 16.53 -7.04
CA LYS A 643 48.93 15.83 -8.06
C LYS A 643 48.35 15.97 -9.47
N SER A 644 47.04 15.81 -9.59
CA SER A 644 46.30 15.90 -10.84
C SER A 644 44.85 16.29 -10.56
N ALA A 645 44.52 17.55 -10.86
CA ALA A 645 43.16 18.06 -10.70
C ALA A 645 42.14 17.25 -11.52
N ALA A 646 42.48 16.85 -12.75
CA ALA A 646 41.58 16.08 -13.61
C ALA A 646 41.22 14.72 -13.01
N LEU A 647 42.22 13.97 -12.51
CA LEU A 647 41.97 12.65 -11.92
C LEU A 647 41.21 12.76 -10.59
N SER A 648 41.49 13.80 -9.79
CA SER A 648 40.71 14.12 -8.58
C SER A 648 39.22 14.31 -8.90
N TRP A 649 38.88 15.15 -9.89
CA TRP A 649 37.49 15.38 -10.29
C TRP A 649 36.78 14.11 -10.76
N ILE A 650 37.46 13.26 -11.53
CA ILE A 650 36.91 11.97 -11.98
C ILE A 650 36.63 11.06 -10.78
N CYS A 651 37.57 10.96 -9.83
CA CYS A 651 37.37 10.16 -8.63
C CYS A 651 36.24 10.70 -7.75
N ILE A 652 36.13 12.01 -7.58
CA ILE A 652 35.02 12.66 -6.84
C ILE A 652 33.68 12.37 -7.54
N PHE A 653 33.62 12.43 -8.87
CA PHE A 653 32.43 12.06 -9.64
C PHE A 653 31.98 10.63 -9.36
N PHE A 654 32.90 9.66 -9.41
CA PHE A 654 32.57 8.27 -9.09
C PHE A 654 32.15 8.11 -7.63
N SER A 655 32.88 8.73 -6.69
CA SER A 655 32.52 8.71 -5.27
C SER A 655 31.07 9.17 -5.06
N ILE A 656 30.70 10.35 -5.58
CA ILE A 656 29.34 10.89 -5.45
C ILE A 656 28.32 9.98 -6.14
N THR A 657 28.62 9.47 -7.34
CA THR A 657 27.75 8.54 -8.06
C THR A 657 27.44 7.30 -7.22
N PHE A 658 28.45 6.70 -6.58
CA PHE A 658 28.28 5.51 -5.75
C PHE A 658 27.57 5.81 -4.42
N LEU A 659 27.77 6.99 -3.82
CA LEU A 659 26.95 7.46 -2.68
C LEU A 659 25.48 7.60 -3.07
N CYS A 660 25.23 8.10 -4.27
CA CYS A 660 23.88 8.38 -4.76
C CYS A 660 23.06 7.13 -5.13
N LEU A 661 23.68 5.95 -5.23
CA LEU A 661 22.96 4.67 -5.42
C LEU A 661 21.89 4.42 -4.34
N ASN A 662 22.12 4.92 -3.12
CA ASN A 662 21.34 4.58 -1.95
C ASN A 662 19.98 5.30 -1.83
N TRP A 663 19.82 6.49 -2.43
CA TRP A 663 18.71 7.40 -2.09
C TRP A 663 17.33 6.81 -2.33
N ALA A 664 17.03 6.44 -3.59
CA ALA A 664 15.74 5.89 -3.94
C ALA A 664 15.52 4.47 -3.38
N ILE A 665 16.59 3.66 -3.32
CA ILE A 665 16.53 2.26 -2.86
C ILE A 665 16.25 2.19 -1.36
N ASN A 666 16.89 3.04 -0.55
CA ASN A 666 16.69 3.05 0.89
C ASN A 666 15.23 3.37 1.27
N VAL A 667 14.61 4.29 0.53
CA VAL A 667 13.20 4.64 0.73
C VAL A 667 12.28 3.52 0.24
N ASP A 668 12.54 2.91 -0.93
CA ASP A 668 11.76 1.75 -1.39
C ASP A 668 11.87 0.57 -0.40
N MET A 669 13.05 0.37 0.20
CA MET A 669 13.29 -0.63 1.25
C MET A 669 12.44 -0.38 2.48
N LEU A 670 12.40 0.86 3.00
CA LEU A 670 11.51 1.24 4.09
C LEU A 670 10.05 0.90 3.75
N LEU A 671 9.62 1.21 2.52
CA LEU A 671 8.22 1.06 2.12
C LEU A 671 7.76 -0.41 2.06
N TYR A 672 8.61 -1.39 1.74
CA TYR A 672 8.19 -2.81 1.71
C TYR A 672 8.42 -3.59 3.02
N ILE A 673 9.07 -3.01 4.03
CA ILE A 673 9.25 -3.64 5.35
C ILE A 673 8.36 -3.02 6.43
N ILE A 674 7.88 -1.79 6.22
CA ILE A 674 7.05 -1.05 7.17
C ILE A 674 5.58 -1.06 6.73
N MET A 675 4.69 -1.38 7.68
CA MET A 675 3.24 -1.35 7.49
C MET A 675 2.74 0.01 6.99
N PRO A 676 1.77 0.08 6.04
CA PRO A 676 1.35 1.33 5.39
C PRO A 676 1.00 2.48 6.35
N ARG A 677 0.36 2.17 7.48
CA ARG A 677 -0.05 3.15 8.49
C ARG A 677 1.06 3.62 9.44
N ARG A 678 2.30 3.15 9.26
CA ARG A 678 3.49 3.54 10.05
C ARG A 678 4.64 4.04 9.15
N ARG A 679 4.37 4.25 7.85
CA ARG A 679 5.39 4.64 6.88
C ARG A 679 5.82 6.10 7.06
N ASN A 680 4.90 7.01 7.38
CA ASN A 680 5.26 8.42 7.53
C ASN A 680 6.09 8.64 8.79
N ILE A 681 5.73 8.02 9.91
CA ILE A 681 6.53 8.09 11.13
C ILE A 681 7.91 7.46 10.93
N ALA A 682 8.01 6.32 10.25
CA ALA A 682 9.30 5.70 9.91
C ALA A 682 10.18 6.61 9.06
N ASN A 683 9.60 7.19 8.00
CA ASN A 683 10.31 8.11 7.11
C ASN A 683 10.76 9.37 7.88
N SER A 684 9.90 9.93 8.74
CA SER A 684 10.21 11.12 9.51
C SER A 684 11.39 10.94 10.46
N TRP A 685 11.46 9.81 11.17
CA TRP A 685 12.58 9.53 12.09
C TRP A 685 13.86 9.19 11.35
N GLN A 686 13.77 8.48 10.23
CA GLN A 686 14.94 8.20 9.40
C GLN A 686 15.55 9.51 8.88
N ILE A 687 14.72 10.42 8.36
CA ILE A 687 15.13 11.75 7.90
C ILE A 687 15.70 12.60 9.06
N THR A 688 15.03 12.61 10.21
CA THR A 688 15.46 13.39 11.38
C THR A 688 16.84 12.94 11.85
N LEU A 689 17.05 11.63 11.99
CA LEU A 689 18.34 11.07 12.38
C LEU A 689 19.42 11.30 11.32
N SER A 690 19.08 11.18 10.04
CA SER A 690 20.03 11.42 8.95
C SER A 690 20.46 12.88 8.85
N HIS A 691 19.59 13.84 9.17
CA HIS A 691 19.99 15.25 9.22
C HIS A 691 20.80 15.56 10.47
N LEU A 692 20.29 15.13 11.64
CA LEU A 692 20.91 15.43 12.93
C LEU A 692 22.34 14.91 13.04
N PHE A 693 22.56 13.66 12.63
CA PHE A 693 23.86 12.99 12.71
C PHE A 693 24.59 12.90 11.37
N GLY A 694 24.00 13.42 10.30
CA GLY A 694 24.60 13.41 8.97
C GLY A 694 25.10 14.78 8.56
N ASP A 695 24.35 15.44 7.68
CA ASP A 695 24.79 16.65 6.97
C ASP A 695 24.81 17.91 7.86
N ALA A 696 24.01 17.97 8.92
CA ALA A 696 24.05 19.10 9.85
C ALA A 696 25.28 19.05 10.77
N SER A 697 25.62 17.87 11.30
CA SER A 697 26.75 17.71 12.22
C SER A 697 28.08 17.45 11.51
N GLY A 698 28.06 16.82 10.33
CA GLY A 698 29.25 16.32 9.64
C GLY A 698 30.28 17.39 9.31
N PRO A 699 29.91 18.45 8.57
CA PRO A 699 30.84 19.54 8.27
C PRO A 699 31.47 20.16 9.51
N TYR A 700 30.69 20.35 10.58
CA TYR A 700 31.19 20.91 11.85
C TYR A 700 32.22 19.99 12.51
N ILE A 701 31.92 18.69 12.64
CA ILE A 701 32.84 17.70 13.24
C ILE A 701 34.16 17.64 12.46
N ILE A 702 34.09 17.66 11.11
CA ILE A 702 35.28 17.61 10.27
C ILE A 702 36.08 18.91 10.34
N GLY A 703 35.42 20.05 10.43
CA GLY A 703 36.06 21.34 10.71
C GLY A 703 36.84 21.31 12.04
N LEU A 704 36.20 20.86 13.13
CA LEU A 704 36.84 20.75 14.45
C LEU A 704 38.07 19.83 14.43
N VAL A 705 37.96 18.67 13.78
CA VAL A 705 39.09 17.73 13.67
C VAL A 705 40.21 18.33 12.82
N SER A 706 39.87 19.02 11.72
CA SER A 706 40.84 19.71 10.88
C SER A 706 41.58 20.81 11.68
N ASP A 707 40.85 21.66 12.42
CA ASP A 707 41.46 22.70 13.23
C ASP A 707 42.32 22.12 14.37
N TRP A 708 41.89 21.02 14.99
CA TRP A 708 42.68 20.32 15.99
C TRP A 708 44.00 19.77 15.43
N ILE A 709 43.99 19.21 14.20
CA ILE A 709 45.19 18.71 13.53
C ILE A 709 46.13 19.84 13.11
N ARG A 710 45.56 20.96 12.65
CA ARG A 710 46.31 22.12 12.15
C ARG A 710 46.93 22.95 13.28
N GLY A 711 46.28 23.04 14.44
CA GLY A 711 46.70 23.93 15.52
C GLY A 711 46.60 25.40 15.10
N SER A 712 47.67 26.17 15.32
CA SER A 712 47.72 27.61 15.01
C SER A 712 48.26 27.95 13.61
N ASP A 713 48.59 26.94 12.79
CA ASP A 713 49.18 27.15 11.46
C ASP A 713 48.14 27.68 10.47
N THR A 714 48.36 28.86 9.88
CA THR A 714 47.42 29.49 8.95
C THR A 714 47.79 29.28 7.48
N ASP A 715 48.86 28.55 7.16
CA ASP A 715 49.26 28.27 5.78
C ASP A 715 48.15 27.49 5.03
N PRO A 716 47.72 27.91 3.82
CA PRO A 716 46.81 27.15 2.97
C PRO A 716 47.21 25.67 2.80
N LYS A 717 48.50 25.37 2.78
CA LYS A 717 49.00 23.98 2.71
C LYS A 717 48.70 23.18 3.99
N ALA A 718 48.82 23.82 5.15
CA ALA A 718 48.47 23.21 6.44
C ALA A 718 46.97 22.98 6.54
N HIS A 719 46.15 23.96 6.12
CA HIS A 719 44.70 23.81 5.99
C HIS A 719 44.32 22.63 5.09
N PHE A 720 44.91 22.53 3.91
CA PHE A 720 44.65 21.41 3.00
C PHE A 720 45.00 20.05 3.62
N LYS A 721 46.19 19.92 4.23
CA LYS A 721 46.65 18.65 4.81
C LYS A 721 45.83 18.24 6.03
N ALA A 722 45.46 19.19 6.88
CA ALA A 722 44.62 18.93 8.04
C ALA A 722 43.23 18.47 7.62
N LEU A 723 42.63 19.14 6.64
CA LEU A 723 41.34 18.76 6.08
C LEU A 723 41.39 17.37 5.44
N LEU A 724 42.41 17.11 4.60
CA LEU A 724 42.63 15.79 3.99
C LEU A 724 42.69 14.67 5.04
N THR A 725 43.36 14.93 6.17
CA THR A 725 43.48 13.98 7.27
C THR A 725 42.16 13.79 8.01
N ALA A 726 41.40 14.87 8.24
CA ALA A 726 40.07 14.80 8.84
C ALA A 726 39.08 13.98 7.99
N PHE A 727 39.22 14.01 6.66
CA PHE A 727 38.41 13.23 5.72
C PHE A 727 38.62 11.70 5.80
N TYR A 728 39.56 11.19 6.60
CA TYR A 728 39.59 9.77 6.94
C TYR A 728 38.37 9.33 7.75
N ILE A 729 37.75 10.23 8.52
CA ILE A 729 36.50 9.94 9.25
C ILE A 729 35.36 9.58 8.26
N PRO A 730 35.04 10.40 7.23
CA PRO A 730 34.13 10.05 6.16
C PRO A 730 34.43 8.70 5.49
N ASN A 731 35.71 8.39 5.21
CA ASN A 731 36.08 7.10 4.62
C ASN A 731 35.73 5.91 5.53
N VAL A 732 36.01 6.02 6.84
CA VAL A 732 35.64 4.99 7.82
C VAL A 732 34.12 4.87 7.95
N LEU A 733 33.39 5.99 7.97
CA LEU A 733 31.93 5.99 8.03
C LEU A 733 31.28 5.36 6.79
N LEU A 734 31.91 5.44 5.61
CA LEU A 734 31.44 4.68 4.44
C LEU A 734 31.62 3.18 4.58
N ILE A 735 32.68 2.72 5.24
CA ILE A 735 32.85 1.30 5.58
C ILE A 735 31.75 0.88 6.56
N VAL A 736 31.47 1.69 7.58
CA VAL A 736 30.38 1.46 8.54
C VAL A 736 29.03 1.40 7.80
N SER A 737 28.79 2.30 6.84
CA SER A 737 27.60 2.29 5.99
C SER A 737 27.48 0.98 5.21
N GLY A 738 28.56 0.56 4.54
CA GLY A 738 28.59 -0.69 3.79
C GLY A 738 28.27 -1.90 4.66
N VAL A 739 28.87 -1.98 5.85
CA VAL A 739 28.59 -3.05 6.82
C VAL A 739 27.14 -3.00 7.30
N ALA A 740 26.62 -1.82 7.66
CA ALA A 740 25.24 -1.67 8.10
C ALA A 740 24.23 -2.13 7.02
N PHE A 741 24.44 -1.77 5.76
CA PHE A 741 23.62 -2.24 4.66
C PHE A 741 23.79 -3.75 4.38
N LEU A 742 24.97 -4.33 4.58
CA LEU A 742 25.13 -5.79 4.53
C LEU A 742 24.29 -6.48 5.62
N VAL A 743 24.31 -5.97 6.85
CA VAL A 743 23.49 -6.47 7.97
C VAL A 743 22.00 -6.31 7.67
N ALA A 744 21.59 -5.19 7.06
CA ALA A 744 20.24 -5.02 6.54
C ALA A 744 19.90 -6.09 5.48
N GLY A 745 20.85 -6.45 4.60
CA GLY A 745 20.68 -7.55 3.64
C GLY A 745 20.46 -8.93 4.27
N TYR A 746 20.98 -9.19 5.47
CA TYR A 746 20.69 -10.43 6.19
C TYR A 746 19.29 -10.43 6.82
N THR A 747 18.81 -9.27 7.28
CA THR A 747 17.54 -9.12 8.02
C THR A 747 16.33 -8.85 7.12
N VAL A 748 16.55 -8.25 5.93
CA VAL A 748 15.48 -7.78 5.02
C VAL A 748 14.50 -8.85 4.60
N LEU A 749 14.96 -10.10 4.39
CA LEU A 749 14.06 -11.18 3.97
C LEU A 749 13.10 -11.55 5.09
N LYS A 750 13.59 -11.61 6.34
CA LYS A 750 12.77 -11.92 7.51
C LYS A 750 11.73 -10.82 7.73
N ASP A 751 12.16 -9.57 7.78
CA ASP A 751 11.26 -8.44 8.05
C ASP A 751 10.24 -8.27 6.91
N ARG A 752 10.63 -8.54 5.66
CA ARG A 752 9.70 -8.57 4.52
C ARG A 752 8.71 -9.74 4.63
N ASP A 753 9.14 -10.91 5.06
CA ASP A 753 8.24 -12.07 5.23
C ASP A 753 7.24 -11.83 6.38
N GLU A 754 7.68 -11.20 7.48
CA GLU A 754 6.80 -10.74 8.56
C GLU A 754 5.80 -9.68 8.06
N PHE A 755 6.26 -8.69 7.31
CA PHE A 755 5.38 -7.73 6.63
C PHE A 755 4.35 -8.44 5.75
N MET A 756 4.78 -9.37 4.90
CA MET A 756 3.89 -10.11 4.00
C MET A 756 2.85 -10.94 4.76
N TYR A 757 3.24 -11.50 5.91
CA TYR A 757 2.36 -12.23 6.81
C TYR A 757 1.28 -11.31 7.41
N PHE A 758 1.66 -10.17 8.00
CA PHE A 758 0.71 -9.22 8.57
C PHE A 758 -0.25 -8.63 7.53
N MET A 759 0.20 -8.51 6.29
CA MET A 759 -0.61 -7.99 5.19
C MET A 759 -1.57 -9.04 4.59
N GLY A 760 -1.48 -10.31 4.99
CA GLY A 760 -2.38 -11.36 4.53
C GLY A 760 -2.02 -11.99 3.18
N TYR A 761 -0.79 -11.80 2.67
CA TYR A 761 -0.37 -12.37 1.37
C TYR A 761 -0.27 -13.91 1.35
N LYS A 762 -0.30 -14.58 2.52
CA LYS A 762 -0.21 -16.05 2.64
C LYS A 762 -1.12 -16.58 3.76
N LYS A 763 -2.06 -17.47 3.42
CA LYS A 763 -2.57 -18.46 4.39
C LYS A 763 -1.41 -19.40 4.74
N ARG A 764 -1.06 -19.48 6.02
CA ARG A 764 0.02 -20.33 6.53
C ARG A 764 -0.29 -21.80 6.16
N THR A 765 0.46 -22.41 5.24
CA THR A 765 0.73 -23.84 5.34
C THR A 765 1.74 -23.99 6.47
N ALA A 766 1.23 -24.09 7.70
CA ALA A 766 2.07 -24.24 8.87
C ALA A 766 2.78 -25.58 8.80
N LYS A 767 4.11 -25.57 8.56
CA LYS A 767 4.97 -26.52 9.24
C LYS A 767 5.07 -26.05 10.69
N VAL A 768 4.64 -26.92 11.60
CA VAL A 768 4.76 -26.79 13.05
C VAL A 768 6.23 -26.53 13.41
N GLY A 769 6.46 -25.55 14.28
CA GLY A 769 7.76 -25.21 14.84
C GLY A 769 8.01 -23.71 14.85
N ASP A 770 7.26 -22.96 15.66
CA ASP A 770 7.67 -21.67 16.28
C ASP A 770 6.51 -21.15 17.16
N ALA A 771 6.10 -21.98 18.12
CA ALA A 771 5.26 -21.59 19.25
C ALA A 771 6.00 -21.95 20.54
N ALA A 772 7.16 -21.33 20.74
CA ALA A 772 7.90 -21.41 22.00
C ALA A 772 8.74 -20.13 22.18
N MET A 773 8.09 -19.00 22.42
CA MET A 773 8.76 -17.82 22.97
C MET A 773 7.92 -17.16 24.07
N PHE A 774 7.28 -17.98 24.92
CA PHE A 774 6.82 -17.60 26.26
C PHE A 774 6.75 -18.87 27.11
N ASN A 775 7.87 -19.24 27.72
CA ASN A 775 8.02 -19.82 29.06
C ASN A 775 9.41 -20.44 29.18
N GLY A 776 10.19 -19.92 30.13
CA GLY A 776 11.47 -20.51 30.50
C GLY A 776 11.28 -21.76 31.33
N ALA A 777 12.07 -22.78 31.03
CA ALA A 777 12.68 -23.74 31.95
C ALA A 777 13.41 -24.79 31.11
N GLY A 778 14.62 -25.17 31.53
CA GLY A 778 15.55 -25.99 30.75
C GLY A 778 15.31 -27.50 30.80
N THR A 779 16.42 -28.23 30.61
CA THR A 779 16.59 -29.68 30.39
C THR A 779 16.16 -30.10 28.96
N GLY A 780 16.96 -30.71 28.09
CA GLY A 780 18.09 -31.64 28.24
C GLY A 780 17.69 -32.98 27.61
N LEU A 781 18.59 -33.61 26.84
CA LEU A 781 18.49 -34.95 26.16
C LEU A 781 17.84 -34.96 24.76
N GLU A 782 18.17 -35.84 23.83
CA GLU A 782 19.37 -36.57 23.37
C GLU A 782 18.98 -37.16 22.00
N ASP A 783 19.97 -37.30 21.11
CA ASP A 783 20.11 -38.15 19.92
C ASP A 783 18.95 -39.06 19.40
N SER A 784 18.77 -39.08 18.06
CA SER A 784 19.17 -40.24 17.22
C SER A 784 18.67 -40.20 15.75
N ASN A 785 19.59 -40.65 14.87
CA ASN A 785 19.42 -41.29 13.54
C ASN A 785 18.89 -40.48 12.34
N SER A 786 19.72 -40.09 11.35
CA SER A 786 20.51 -40.86 10.35
C SER A 786 19.72 -41.32 9.12
N ASN A 787 19.97 -40.67 7.98
CA ASN A 787 20.18 -41.24 6.63
C ASN A 787 20.22 -40.07 5.63
N SER A 788 21.40 -39.56 5.26
CA SER A 788 22.22 -40.02 4.14
C SER A 788 21.45 -40.25 2.84
N ASP A 789 21.52 -39.27 1.92
CA ASP A 789 22.08 -39.59 0.61
C ASP A 789 22.62 -38.34 -0.11
N LYS A 790 23.92 -38.40 -0.37
CA LYS A 790 24.69 -37.51 -1.24
C LYS A 790 24.64 -38.05 -2.66
N LYS A 791 24.52 -37.17 -3.67
CA LYS A 791 25.23 -37.22 -4.98
C LYS A 791 24.89 -35.95 -5.77
N THR A 792 25.71 -34.89 -5.77
CA THR A 792 26.77 -34.56 -6.75
C THR A 792 26.42 -34.79 -8.22
N ARG A 793 26.30 -33.74 -9.04
CA ARG A 793 27.35 -33.25 -9.98
C ARG A 793 26.84 -32.17 -10.96
N PHE A 794 27.73 -31.18 -11.16
CA PHE A 794 27.81 -30.08 -12.15
C PHE A 794 26.90 -28.86 -12.02
#